data_AF-A0A0N0UXP5-F1
#
_entry.id   AF-A0A0N0UXP5-F1
#
_cell.length_a   1.000
_cell.length_b   1.000
_cell.length_c   1.000
_cell.angle_alpha   90.00
_cell.angle_beta   90.00
_cell.angle_gamma   90.00
#
_symmetry.space_group_name_H-M   'P 1'
#
loop_
_entity.id
_entity.type
_entity.pdbx_description
1 polymer ?
#
loop_
_entity_poly.entity_id
_entity_poly.type
_entity_poly.pdbx_seq_one_letter_code
_entity_poly.pdbx_strand_id
1 'polypeptide(L)'
;MKKNIQLLLWCMAIPMFMIAQSLPNRYKTELFTNAQLTITNNVTFSTNIPHVETTSLFGLQTANEDSYGNVTVNLQMNIYQPNSTSDTLTKRPVVIFCFGGGFVTGSKTEASMIQLCQAFARRGFVTATIDYRLGMNITNDELAKRAVYRGLQDGRSAVRFFRNNANTYKIDPNQIYIAGHSAGGFVALHNIYLDKDSERPASTRNYLGRPDLGSLDAIGDNKIDANGNAVSGKANAAMGFAGALGDVNYIEGSGDMAGVYFHSSDDNVIPYTSGEPFGDFSWIPGINLPTVYGGSLLNTRAGNVNAPKTFYPYTNRGHGVHFDGSNLYTDIAPRGSDFFYDFRLKPLATILNGNATVCSNDLTQTYMLNLNSDFYFDWQVVGGTINTSNYAYKNSISVTWNASAPTRTITCTPYSRQLARAGSAISKTIIINQIPNIGTAIADKLYQISDGSPTINLVGAFTDPEGQTMTYTASTSISGIVNPSVLGNILTLNIIGAGTTNVTVEATDLAGCKRSQSFQIVINRPPVVVQGISNQTLIYAENPFVINDLAALFTDPDGNAMTYALDANPVGVVVMDRTGNQVSFNPSDINTTIITITANDGRGGNTSTNFTITVNKGNQVITFNPITTKFVDETSVTLIASSNRNLPITFSLVSGNATLSGNTLNFNQNGTITVRASQTGNYYFNPAISVEQTFSVIKRDQTINFEQIEDKIITEGNFDLQATSTSELPVTFELVSGNATLSGENVTLNALGFVTIKASQAGNNIYNPATPIERTFYIAPKDLQLQISPNPFRDKVELTLQGRYLGSVEIMIYDAIGRVVLKNTFEKNTLLWKKEYILNGEAKDMYIFKVITQEKEFTQKIVKQ
;
A
#
# COMPACT_ATOMS: atom_id res chain seq x y z
N MET A 1 -35.39 -75.23 5.64
CA MET A 1 -35.57 -73.78 5.40
C MET A 1 -35.46 -73.03 6.72
N LYS A 2 -34.50 -72.10 6.78
CA LYS A 2 -34.41 -70.94 7.69
C LYS A 2 -34.75 -71.15 9.18
N LYS A 3 -33.75 -71.55 9.97
CA LYS A 3 -33.49 -71.12 11.37
C LYS A 3 -32.30 -71.95 11.89
N ASN A 4 -31.10 -71.36 11.89
CA ASN A 4 -29.90 -71.73 12.70
C ASN A 4 -28.61 -71.09 12.14
N ILE A 5 -28.66 -69.83 11.72
CA ILE A 5 -27.47 -69.02 11.41
C ILE A 5 -27.72 -67.63 11.99
N GLN A 6 -27.67 -67.50 13.32
CA GLN A 6 -27.61 -66.19 13.99
C GLN A 6 -27.11 -66.25 15.45
N LEU A 7 -26.46 -67.35 15.87
CA LEU A 7 -25.92 -67.50 17.23
C LEU A 7 -24.46 -67.99 17.27
N LEU A 8 -23.65 -67.64 16.25
CA LEU A 8 -22.22 -67.97 16.20
C LEU A 8 -21.33 -66.81 15.71
N LEU A 9 -21.73 -65.56 15.99
CA LEU A 9 -20.98 -64.36 15.58
C LEU A 9 -20.77 -63.34 16.73
N TRP A 10 -20.90 -63.78 17.98
CA TRP A 10 -20.73 -62.92 19.18
C TRP A 10 -19.64 -63.40 20.15
N CYS A 11 -18.67 -64.17 19.66
CA CYS A 11 -17.43 -64.48 20.36
C CYS A 11 -16.27 -64.47 19.37
N MET A 12 -15.82 -63.29 18.92
CA MET A 12 -14.47 -63.01 18.37
C MET A 12 -14.43 -61.59 17.82
N ALA A 13 -14.44 -60.61 18.71
CA ALA A 13 -13.90 -59.28 18.45
C ALA A 13 -13.32 -58.75 19.76
N ILE A 14 -12.47 -59.56 20.40
CA ILE A 14 -11.46 -59.00 21.29
C ILE A 14 -10.58 -58.17 20.36
N PRO A 15 -10.40 -56.86 20.56
CA PRO A 15 -9.36 -56.15 19.84
C PRO A 15 -8.07 -56.86 20.22
N MET A 16 -7.51 -57.60 19.26
CA MET A 16 -6.18 -58.16 19.38
C MET A 16 -5.28 -56.94 19.40
N PHE A 17 -5.09 -56.36 20.60
CA PHE A 17 -3.94 -55.54 20.88
C PHE A 17 -2.77 -56.47 20.57
N MET A 18 -2.26 -56.41 19.34
CA MET A 18 -0.88 -56.75 19.08
C MET A 18 -0.09 -55.72 19.87
N ILE A 19 0.04 -55.94 21.17
CA ILE A 19 1.15 -55.41 21.93
C ILE A 19 2.33 -56.01 21.19
N ALA A 20 3.04 -55.19 20.41
CA ALA A 20 4.27 -55.62 19.77
C ALA A 20 5.12 -56.25 20.87
N GLN A 21 5.31 -57.57 20.78
CA GLN A 21 6.12 -58.27 21.78
C GLN A 21 7.51 -57.64 21.74
N SER A 22 8.05 -57.30 22.91
CA SER A 22 9.38 -56.72 22.99
C SER A 22 10.39 -57.61 22.26
N LEU A 23 11.23 -57.00 21.43
CA LEU A 23 12.25 -57.73 20.69
C LEU A 23 13.23 -58.39 21.68
N PRO A 24 13.75 -59.59 21.36
CA PRO A 24 14.67 -60.30 22.24
C PRO A 24 15.97 -59.50 22.42
N ASN A 25 16.47 -59.40 23.66
CA ASN A 25 17.75 -58.78 23.96
C ASN A 25 18.91 -59.75 23.68
N ARG A 26 19.54 -59.62 22.51
CA ARG A 26 20.59 -60.56 22.05
C ARG A 26 21.97 -60.26 22.65
N TYR A 27 22.85 -61.24 22.56
CA TYR A 27 24.29 -61.16 22.88
C TYR A 27 24.68 -61.06 24.36
N LYS A 28 23.77 -60.72 25.27
CA LYS A 28 24.05 -60.75 26.72
C LYS A 28 23.85 -62.13 27.35
N THR A 29 22.78 -62.81 26.96
CA THR A 29 22.36 -64.10 27.54
C THR A 29 22.24 -65.18 26.46
N GLU A 30 22.28 -66.44 26.87
CA GLU A 30 22.10 -67.56 25.97
C GLU A 30 20.63 -67.64 25.53
N LEU A 31 20.39 -67.43 24.23
CA LEU A 31 19.07 -67.50 23.59
C LEU A 31 18.85 -68.83 22.88
N PHE A 32 19.93 -69.54 22.56
CA PHE A 32 19.90 -70.81 21.85
C PHE A 32 20.54 -71.90 22.70
N THR A 33 20.11 -73.14 22.47
CA THR A 33 20.73 -74.34 23.05
C THR A 33 21.80 -74.92 22.12
N ASN A 34 22.62 -75.85 22.60
CA ASN A 34 23.60 -76.55 21.74
C ASN A 34 22.93 -77.31 20.59
N ALA A 35 21.73 -77.87 20.79
CA ALA A 35 20.97 -78.54 19.75
C ALA A 35 20.51 -77.59 18.63
N GLN A 36 20.48 -76.29 18.90
CA GLN A 36 20.14 -75.25 17.93
C GLN A 36 21.35 -74.67 17.20
N LEU A 37 22.57 -75.15 17.48
CA LEU A 37 23.78 -74.72 16.78
C LEU A 37 24.06 -75.61 15.56
N THR A 38 24.54 -75.00 14.49
CA THR A 38 25.14 -75.67 13.34
C THR A 38 26.65 -75.49 13.40
N ILE A 39 27.39 -76.61 13.30
CA ILE A 39 28.86 -76.63 13.30
C ILE A 39 29.33 -77.03 11.90
N THR A 40 30.13 -76.19 11.27
CA THR A 40 30.77 -76.47 9.97
C THR A 40 32.27 -76.65 10.19
N ASN A 41 32.76 -77.88 10.07
CA ASN A 41 34.15 -78.22 10.36
C ASN A 41 35.07 -78.04 9.15
N ASN A 42 36.35 -77.76 9.42
CA ASN A 42 37.44 -77.75 8.44
C ASN A 42 37.20 -76.83 7.23
N VAL A 43 36.54 -75.68 7.46
CA VAL A 43 36.38 -74.64 6.43
C VAL A 43 37.74 -74.04 6.15
N THR A 44 38.22 -74.13 4.91
CA THR A 44 39.49 -73.52 4.52
C THR A 44 39.29 -72.02 4.33
N PHE A 45 39.98 -71.19 5.13
CA PHE A 45 39.79 -69.74 5.12
C PHE A 45 40.89 -68.97 4.39
N SER A 46 42.06 -69.58 4.25
CA SER A 46 43.17 -69.04 3.47
C SER A 46 44.00 -70.20 2.90
N THR A 47 44.43 -70.04 1.65
CA THR A 47 45.19 -71.06 0.91
C THR A 47 46.56 -70.55 0.49
N ASN A 48 47.47 -71.47 0.18
CA ASN A 48 48.80 -71.17 -0.36
C ASN A 48 49.62 -70.22 0.52
N ILE A 49 49.51 -70.34 1.84
CA ILE A 49 50.25 -69.46 2.75
C ILE A 49 51.70 -69.95 2.87
N PRO A 50 52.71 -69.11 2.55
CA PRO A 50 54.10 -69.43 2.78
C PRO A 50 54.36 -69.81 4.25
N HIS A 51 55.03 -70.93 4.44
CA HIS A 51 55.30 -71.48 5.77
C HIS A 51 56.77 -71.87 5.90
N VAL A 52 57.18 -72.12 7.14
CA VAL A 52 58.46 -72.71 7.50
C VAL A 52 58.28 -74.21 7.61
N GLU A 53 59.29 -74.98 7.24
CA GLU A 53 59.38 -76.37 7.69
C GLU A 53 59.54 -76.38 9.21
N THR A 54 58.71 -77.17 9.89
CA THR A 54 58.80 -77.35 11.33
C THR A 54 59.35 -78.73 11.65
N THR A 55 60.24 -78.80 12.62
CA THR A 55 60.70 -80.07 13.19
C THR A 55 60.06 -80.26 14.55
N SER A 56 59.42 -81.42 14.75
CA SER A 56 58.85 -81.79 16.03
C SER A 56 59.95 -82.28 16.96
N LEU A 57 60.28 -81.48 17.98
CA LEU A 57 61.18 -81.87 19.06
C LEU A 57 60.36 -82.02 20.35
N PHE A 58 60.25 -83.25 20.86
CA PHE A 58 59.40 -83.58 22.03
C PHE A 58 57.93 -83.11 21.92
N GLY A 59 57.36 -83.11 20.69
CA GLY A 59 55.99 -82.66 20.44
C GLY A 59 55.83 -81.14 20.31
N LEU A 60 56.92 -80.38 20.35
CA LEU A 60 56.95 -78.95 20.07
C LEU A 60 57.44 -78.72 18.64
N GLN A 61 56.64 -77.99 17.86
CA GLN A 61 56.99 -77.60 16.50
C GLN A 61 57.92 -76.39 16.54
N THR A 62 59.19 -76.61 16.18
CA THR A 62 60.21 -75.57 16.09
C THR A 62 60.48 -75.22 14.63
N ALA A 63 60.57 -73.93 14.30
CA ALA A 63 60.72 -73.48 12.92
C ALA A 63 62.17 -73.53 12.42
N ASN A 64 62.35 -74.05 11.21
CA ASN A 64 63.48 -73.71 10.37
C ASN A 64 63.14 -72.50 9.49
N GLU A 65 63.44 -71.31 9.98
CA GLU A 65 63.15 -70.04 9.29
C GLU A 65 63.90 -69.85 7.96
N ASP A 66 65.00 -70.58 7.71
CA ASP A 66 65.70 -70.55 6.41
C ASP A 66 64.90 -71.25 5.30
N SER A 67 63.93 -72.09 5.68
CA SER A 67 63.01 -72.75 4.75
C SER A 67 61.74 -71.94 4.45
N TYR A 68 61.61 -70.72 4.99
CA TYR A 68 60.40 -69.93 4.81
C TYR A 68 60.06 -69.73 3.33
N GLY A 69 58.87 -70.17 2.94
CA GLY A 69 58.39 -70.06 1.55
C GLY A 69 58.71 -71.27 0.67
N ASN A 70 59.53 -72.22 1.13
CA ASN A 70 59.78 -73.48 0.42
C ASN A 70 58.54 -74.39 0.43
N VAL A 71 57.71 -74.26 1.47
CA VAL A 71 56.45 -74.96 1.62
C VAL A 71 55.31 -73.98 1.83
N THR A 72 54.11 -74.37 1.40
CA THR A 72 52.88 -73.62 1.64
C THR A 72 51.87 -74.47 2.39
N VAL A 73 51.06 -73.84 3.24
CA VAL A 73 49.98 -74.49 4.00
C VAL A 73 48.63 -73.84 3.70
N ASN A 74 47.55 -74.62 3.89
CA ASN A 74 46.19 -74.11 3.92
C ASN A 74 45.71 -74.04 5.36
N LEU A 75 45.11 -72.93 5.76
CA LEU A 75 44.59 -72.75 7.10
C LEU A 75 43.09 -73.00 7.15
N GLN A 76 42.66 -73.69 8.21
CA GLN A 76 41.29 -74.16 8.39
C GLN A 76 40.66 -73.57 9.66
N MET A 77 39.33 -73.54 9.68
CA MET A 77 38.55 -73.14 10.84
C MET A 77 37.33 -74.04 11.04
N ASN A 78 36.80 -74.07 12.26
CA ASN A 78 35.49 -74.65 12.56
C ASN A 78 34.53 -73.51 12.90
N ILE A 79 33.38 -73.43 12.23
CA ILE A 79 32.40 -72.34 12.40
C ILE A 79 31.20 -72.84 13.20
N TYR A 80 30.78 -72.10 14.21
CA TYR A 80 29.64 -72.38 15.09
C TYR A 80 28.65 -71.22 14.98
N GLN A 81 27.38 -71.52 14.71
CA GLN A 81 26.34 -70.49 14.60
C GLN A 81 24.96 -71.05 14.93
N PRO A 82 24.01 -70.22 15.41
CA PRO A 82 22.60 -70.60 15.48
C PRO A 82 22.08 -71.04 14.10
N ASN A 83 21.30 -72.12 14.07
CA ASN A 83 20.71 -72.66 12.85
C ASN A 83 19.68 -71.67 12.25
N SER A 84 19.47 -71.77 10.94
CA SER A 84 18.63 -70.82 10.19
C SER A 84 17.15 -70.86 10.54
N THR A 85 16.68 -71.93 11.19
CA THR A 85 15.28 -72.06 11.62
C THR A 85 15.05 -71.32 12.94
N SER A 86 16.04 -71.33 13.83
CA SER A 86 15.98 -70.65 15.13
C SER A 86 16.40 -69.18 15.04
N ASP A 87 17.25 -68.82 14.07
CA ASP A 87 17.78 -67.47 13.90
C ASP A 87 17.66 -66.97 12.47
N THR A 88 16.79 -65.98 12.27
CA THR A 88 16.49 -65.39 10.97
C THR A 88 17.33 -64.14 10.66
N LEU A 89 18.19 -63.70 11.58
CA LEU A 89 18.96 -62.47 11.40
C LEU A 89 20.03 -62.62 10.30
N THR A 90 20.14 -61.60 9.45
CA THR A 90 21.02 -61.63 8.26
C THR A 90 22.35 -60.90 8.42
N LYS A 91 22.56 -60.22 9.56
CA LYS A 91 23.73 -59.37 9.85
C LYS A 91 24.24 -59.61 11.27
N ARG A 92 24.67 -60.83 11.56
CA ARG A 92 25.15 -61.25 12.89
C ARG A 92 26.62 -60.87 13.13
N PRO A 93 27.03 -60.51 14.36
CA PRO A 93 28.43 -60.30 14.68
C PRO A 93 29.23 -61.61 14.73
N VAL A 94 30.54 -61.52 14.50
CA VAL A 94 31.46 -62.66 14.49
C VAL A 94 32.45 -62.59 15.66
N VAL A 95 32.80 -63.72 16.28
CA VAL A 95 33.97 -63.83 17.17
C VAL A 95 34.88 -64.98 16.73
N ILE A 96 36.12 -64.66 16.38
CA ILE A 96 37.15 -65.62 15.94
C ILE A 96 38.04 -65.96 17.13
N PHE A 97 38.13 -67.22 17.54
CA PHE A 97 38.92 -67.69 18.67
C PHE A 97 40.22 -68.37 18.21
N CYS A 98 41.34 -67.89 18.72
CA CYS A 98 42.69 -68.38 18.46
C CYS A 98 43.18 -69.19 19.67
N PHE A 99 43.64 -70.41 19.43
CA PHE A 99 44.12 -71.34 20.46
C PHE A 99 45.46 -70.89 21.07
N GLY A 100 45.77 -71.37 22.28
CA GLY A 100 47.04 -71.18 22.97
C GLY A 100 48.07 -72.28 22.66
N GLY A 101 49.32 -72.09 23.08
CA GLY A 101 50.37 -73.09 22.84
C GLY A 101 51.73 -72.52 22.42
N GLY A 102 52.04 -71.28 22.81
CA GLY A 102 53.34 -70.66 22.60
C GLY A 102 53.79 -70.55 21.14
N PHE A 103 52.87 -70.64 20.17
CA PHE A 103 53.18 -70.75 18.74
C PHE A 103 54.02 -72.00 18.36
N VAL A 104 54.12 -73.01 19.23
CA VAL A 104 54.86 -74.27 18.98
C VAL A 104 53.94 -75.50 18.99
N THR A 105 52.73 -75.39 19.51
CA THR A 105 51.76 -76.49 19.58
C THR A 105 50.33 -75.94 19.61
N GLY A 106 49.34 -76.84 19.56
CA GLY A 106 47.91 -76.54 19.57
C GLY A 106 47.26 -76.60 18.19
N SER A 107 45.93 -76.41 18.16
CA SER A 107 45.14 -76.30 16.92
C SER A 107 43.75 -75.73 17.21
N LYS A 108 42.95 -75.51 16.15
CA LYS A 108 41.53 -75.12 16.23
C LYS A 108 40.63 -76.09 17.04
N THR A 109 41.15 -77.24 17.49
CA THR A 109 40.41 -78.21 18.30
C THR A 109 40.63 -78.06 19.81
N GLU A 110 41.28 -77.00 20.29
CA GLU A 110 41.42 -76.74 21.73
C GLU A 110 40.04 -76.64 22.43
N ALA A 111 39.83 -77.47 23.46
CA ALA A 111 38.52 -77.67 24.06
C ALA A 111 37.91 -76.40 24.67
N SER A 112 38.71 -75.58 25.36
CA SER A 112 38.27 -74.33 25.98
C SER A 112 37.82 -73.30 24.93
N MET A 113 38.53 -73.20 23.79
CA MET A 113 38.17 -72.32 22.68
C MET A 113 36.87 -72.76 22.00
N ILE A 114 36.65 -74.07 21.85
CA ILE A 114 35.37 -74.62 21.35
C ILE A 114 34.23 -74.27 22.31
N GLN A 115 34.43 -74.43 23.62
CA GLN A 115 33.42 -74.10 24.63
C GLN A 115 33.05 -72.61 24.62
N LEU A 116 34.04 -71.72 24.47
CA LEU A 116 33.80 -70.29 24.28
C LEU A 116 33.06 -70.00 22.97
N CYS A 117 33.46 -70.62 21.86
CA CYS A 117 32.75 -70.50 20.57
C CYS A 117 31.27 -70.85 20.72
N GLN A 118 30.96 -71.97 21.38
CA GLN A 118 29.58 -72.40 21.62
C GLN A 118 28.84 -71.45 22.56
N ALA A 119 29.47 -70.97 23.64
CA ALA A 119 28.88 -70.02 24.57
C ALA A 119 28.45 -68.71 23.87
N PHE A 120 29.32 -68.17 23.01
CA PHE A 120 29.01 -66.98 22.21
C PHE A 120 27.99 -67.30 21.11
N ALA A 121 28.07 -68.45 20.45
CA ALA A 121 27.08 -68.86 19.45
C ALA A 121 25.68 -68.97 20.06
N ARG A 122 25.55 -69.52 21.28
CA ARG A 122 24.29 -69.57 22.03
C ARG A 122 23.74 -68.19 22.41
N ARG A 123 24.60 -67.17 22.49
CA ARG A 123 24.20 -65.76 22.69
C ARG A 123 23.79 -65.05 21.37
N GLY A 124 23.97 -65.71 20.23
CA GLY A 124 23.55 -65.23 18.90
C GLY A 124 24.69 -64.80 17.98
N PHE A 125 25.96 -64.93 18.40
CA PHE A 125 27.10 -64.66 17.53
C PHE A 125 27.29 -65.78 16.50
N VAL A 126 27.95 -65.46 15.39
CA VAL A 126 28.67 -66.47 14.61
C VAL A 126 30.08 -66.55 15.19
N THR A 127 30.61 -67.74 15.42
CA THR A 127 31.95 -67.89 16.00
C THR A 127 32.78 -68.89 15.23
N ALA A 128 34.10 -68.81 15.34
CA ALA A 128 34.97 -69.80 14.75
C ALA A 128 36.24 -70.02 15.55
N THR A 129 36.72 -71.26 15.63
CA THR A 129 38.10 -71.56 16.03
C THR A 129 38.97 -71.66 14.78
N ILE A 130 40.18 -71.10 14.80
CA ILE A 130 41.07 -71.08 13.62
C ILE A 130 42.38 -71.81 13.87
N ASP A 131 42.92 -72.43 12.82
CA ASP A 131 44.34 -72.79 12.76
C ASP A 131 45.16 -71.55 12.39
N TYR A 132 46.35 -71.42 12.96
CA TYR A 132 47.38 -70.45 12.57
C TYR A 132 48.75 -71.14 12.53
N ARG A 133 49.69 -70.58 11.76
CA ARG A 133 51.03 -71.15 11.55
C ARG A 133 51.81 -71.22 12.87
N LEU A 134 52.33 -72.41 13.16
CA LEU A 134 53.22 -72.67 14.29
C LEU A 134 54.71 -72.55 13.86
N GLY A 135 55.61 -72.79 14.81
CA GLY A 135 57.05 -72.72 14.60
C GLY A 135 57.64 -71.44 15.19
N MET A 136 57.61 -71.31 16.51
CA MET A 136 58.43 -70.32 17.22
C MET A 136 59.82 -70.90 17.48
N ASN A 137 60.82 -70.04 17.35
CA ASN A 137 62.17 -70.31 17.84
C ASN A 137 62.31 -69.64 19.21
N ILE A 138 62.48 -70.44 20.26
CA ILE A 138 62.53 -69.95 21.65
C ILE A 138 63.92 -69.47 22.08
N THR A 139 64.94 -69.64 21.24
CA THR A 139 66.34 -69.29 21.55
C THR A 139 66.82 -68.03 20.83
N ASN A 140 65.92 -67.35 20.11
CA ASN A 140 66.24 -66.15 19.35
C ASN A 140 65.05 -65.18 19.31
N ASP A 141 65.26 -63.99 19.84
CA ASP A 141 64.20 -63.02 20.04
C ASP A 141 63.61 -62.50 18.71
N GLU A 142 64.45 -62.29 17.69
CA GLU A 142 64.03 -61.80 16.38
C GLU A 142 63.21 -62.85 15.62
N LEU A 143 63.53 -64.13 15.79
CA LEU A 143 62.76 -65.22 15.18
C LEU A 143 61.45 -65.49 15.93
N ALA A 144 61.42 -65.28 17.24
CA ALA A 144 60.18 -65.31 17.99
C ALA A 144 59.21 -64.21 17.52
N LYS A 145 59.71 -62.99 17.26
CA LYS A 145 58.91 -61.89 16.67
C LYS A 145 58.33 -62.28 15.30
N ARG A 146 59.11 -62.96 14.45
CA ARG A 146 58.63 -63.50 13.16
C ARG A 146 57.50 -64.51 13.31
N ALA A 147 57.54 -65.39 14.32
CA ALA A 147 56.47 -66.35 14.60
C ALA A 147 55.17 -65.66 15.04
N VAL A 148 55.25 -64.68 15.95
CA VAL A 148 54.09 -63.87 16.35
C VAL A 148 53.50 -63.14 15.15
N TYR A 149 54.34 -62.60 14.28
CA TYR A 149 53.91 -61.91 13.06
C TYR A 149 53.16 -62.83 12.08
N ARG A 150 53.62 -64.07 11.90
CA ARG A 150 52.88 -65.07 11.09
C ARG A 150 51.49 -65.35 11.67
N GLY A 151 51.40 -65.56 12.97
CA GLY A 151 50.11 -65.77 13.65
C GLY A 151 49.17 -64.56 13.51
N LEU A 152 49.70 -63.34 13.62
CA LEU A 152 48.97 -62.09 13.35
C LEU A 152 48.38 -62.09 11.93
N GLN A 153 49.21 -62.33 10.91
CA GLN A 153 48.78 -62.36 9.51
C GLN A 153 47.68 -63.43 9.27
N ASP A 154 47.76 -64.56 9.96
CA ASP A 154 46.79 -65.64 9.85
C ASP A 154 45.45 -65.28 10.50
N GLY A 155 45.47 -64.66 11.69
CA GLY A 155 44.28 -64.10 12.32
C GLY A 155 43.62 -63.01 11.46
N ARG A 156 44.43 -62.14 10.83
CA ARG A 156 43.95 -61.15 9.85
C ARG A 156 43.32 -61.81 8.62
N SER A 157 43.87 -62.93 8.16
CA SER A 157 43.31 -63.71 7.05
C SER A 157 41.93 -64.29 7.39
N ALA A 158 41.72 -64.74 8.62
CA ALA A 158 40.41 -65.20 9.10
C ALA A 158 39.37 -64.07 9.13
N VAL A 159 39.76 -62.85 9.53
CA VAL A 159 38.90 -61.66 9.45
C VAL A 159 38.51 -61.36 8.00
N ARG A 160 39.49 -61.38 7.07
CA ARG A 160 39.24 -61.17 5.63
C ARG A 160 38.28 -62.21 5.06
N PHE A 161 38.41 -63.47 5.47
CA PHE A 161 37.50 -64.55 5.07
C PHE A 161 36.05 -64.22 5.42
N PHE A 162 35.77 -63.83 6.67
CA PHE A 162 34.41 -63.51 7.08
C PHE A 162 33.87 -62.25 6.38
N ARG A 163 34.68 -61.20 6.21
CA ARG A 163 34.27 -60.02 5.44
C ARG A 163 33.87 -60.37 4.01
N ASN A 164 34.68 -61.18 3.33
CA ASN A 164 34.43 -61.57 1.95
C ASN A 164 33.23 -62.53 1.80
N ASN A 165 32.91 -63.30 2.85
CA ASN A 165 31.82 -64.27 2.85
C ASN A 165 30.62 -63.81 3.69
N ALA A 166 30.45 -62.50 3.89
CA ALA A 166 29.50 -61.98 4.86
C ALA A 166 28.04 -62.37 4.55
N ASN A 167 27.67 -62.42 3.27
CA ASN A 167 26.34 -62.83 2.82
C ASN A 167 26.10 -64.33 3.06
N THR A 168 27.11 -65.17 2.78
CA THR A 168 27.05 -66.64 2.95
C THR A 168 26.77 -67.01 4.40
N TYR A 169 27.47 -66.37 5.34
CA TYR A 169 27.33 -66.64 6.77
C TYR A 169 26.29 -65.76 7.47
N LYS A 170 25.59 -64.87 6.73
CA LYS A 170 24.59 -63.94 7.28
C LYS A 170 25.15 -63.11 8.44
N ILE A 171 26.32 -62.53 8.21
CA ILE A 171 27.08 -61.74 9.19
C ILE A 171 27.22 -60.27 8.76
N ASP A 172 27.53 -59.43 9.73
CA ASP A 172 27.90 -58.04 9.50
C ASP A 172 29.42 -57.93 9.30
N PRO A 173 29.92 -57.53 8.11
CA PRO A 173 31.36 -57.42 7.85
C PRO A 173 32.04 -56.33 8.71
N ASN A 174 31.26 -55.46 9.35
CA ASN A 174 31.72 -54.39 10.23
C ASN A 174 31.63 -54.76 11.71
N GLN A 175 31.26 -55.99 12.06
CA GLN A 175 31.20 -56.47 13.44
C GLN A 175 31.91 -57.83 13.58
N ILE A 176 33.19 -57.88 13.23
CA ILE A 176 34.04 -59.07 13.33
C ILE A 176 35.08 -58.86 14.42
N TYR A 177 35.02 -59.67 15.46
CA TYR A 177 35.90 -59.61 16.63
C TYR A 177 36.87 -60.79 16.63
N ILE A 178 38.00 -60.63 17.30
CA ILE A 178 39.01 -61.69 17.45
C ILE A 178 39.33 -61.89 18.92
N ALA A 179 39.53 -63.13 19.32
CA ALA A 179 39.77 -63.53 20.69
C ALA A 179 40.83 -64.62 20.73
N GLY A 180 41.48 -64.82 21.87
CA GLY A 180 42.36 -65.97 22.03
C GLY A 180 43.08 -66.03 23.36
N HIS A 181 43.63 -67.21 23.64
CA HIS A 181 44.38 -67.51 24.85
C HIS A 181 45.87 -67.58 24.59
N SER A 182 46.70 -67.07 25.51
CA SER A 182 48.15 -67.20 25.46
C SER A 182 48.69 -66.69 24.11
N ALA A 183 49.37 -67.52 23.32
CA ALA A 183 49.75 -67.23 21.93
C ALA A 183 48.58 -66.73 21.05
N GLY A 184 47.40 -67.33 21.15
CA GLY A 184 46.19 -66.83 20.49
C GLY A 184 45.73 -65.46 21.01
N GLY A 185 46.02 -65.15 22.27
CA GLY A 185 45.84 -63.82 22.85
C GLY A 185 46.78 -62.80 22.23
N PHE A 186 48.04 -63.17 21.96
CA PHE A 186 48.95 -62.34 21.17
C PHE A 186 48.40 -62.10 19.77
N VAL A 187 47.90 -63.13 19.08
CA VAL A 187 47.27 -62.99 17.76
C VAL A 187 46.12 -61.99 17.81
N ALA A 188 45.21 -62.13 18.78
CA ALA A 188 44.05 -61.25 18.92
C ALA A 188 44.44 -59.79 19.21
N LEU A 189 45.38 -59.56 20.13
CA LEU A 189 45.78 -58.21 20.52
C LEU A 189 46.63 -57.51 19.45
N HIS A 190 47.59 -58.21 18.84
CA HIS A 190 48.35 -57.64 17.73
C HIS A 190 47.46 -57.37 16.52
N ASN A 191 46.37 -58.12 16.32
CA ASN A 191 45.44 -57.88 15.21
C ASN A 191 44.84 -56.48 15.24
N ILE A 192 44.51 -55.98 16.44
CA ILE A 192 43.89 -54.68 16.61
C ILE A 192 44.88 -53.52 16.84
N TYR A 193 46.04 -53.80 17.44
CA TYR A 193 47.02 -52.77 17.84
C TYR A 193 48.23 -52.67 16.92
N LEU A 194 48.75 -53.77 16.36
CA LEU A 194 49.81 -53.69 15.34
C LEU A 194 49.14 -53.55 13.97
N ASP A 195 48.73 -52.33 13.65
CA ASP A 195 47.84 -52.03 12.54
C ASP A 195 48.50 -51.26 11.39
N LYS A 196 49.77 -50.86 11.54
CA LYS A 196 50.57 -50.24 10.48
C LYS A 196 51.74 -51.12 10.07
N ASP A 197 52.06 -51.11 8.78
CA ASP A 197 53.24 -51.83 8.26
C ASP A 197 54.56 -51.27 8.83
N SER A 198 54.57 -49.98 9.22
CA SER A 198 55.73 -49.34 9.84
C SER A 198 56.08 -49.92 11.22
N GLU A 199 55.10 -50.47 11.95
CA GLU A 199 55.25 -51.03 13.30
C GLU A 199 55.78 -52.46 13.29
N ARG A 200 55.85 -53.09 12.12
CA ARG A 200 56.35 -54.45 11.98
C ARG A 200 57.78 -54.56 12.52
N PRO A 201 58.10 -55.62 13.29
CA PRO A 201 59.47 -55.86 13.71
C PRO A 201 60.43 -55.93 12.51
N ALA A 202 61.62 -55.35 12.65
CA ALA A 202 62.60 -55.25 11.56
C ALA A 202 62.97 -56.63 10.99
N SER A 203 63.05 -57.66 11.85
CA SER A 203 63.31 -59.05 11.45
C SER A 203 62.25 -59.64 10.52
N THR A 204 61.06 -59.06 10.41
CA THR A 204 60.04 -59.50 9.46
C THR A 204 60.31 -59.03 8.04
N ARG A 205 61.11 -57.97 7.85
CA ARG A 205 61.48 -57.42 6.54
C ARG A 205 62.71 -58.12 5.95
N ASN A 206 63.75 -58.28 6.76
CA ASN A 206 64.97 -59.03 6.42
C ASN A 206 65.74 -59.34 7.71
N TYR A 207 66.21 -60.58 7.85
CA TYR A 207 67.09 -61.00 8.95
C TYR A 207 68.09 -62.03 8.45
N LEU A 208 69.39 -61.70 8.48
CA LEU A 208 70.48 -62.60 8.05
C LEU A 208 70.25 -63.28 6.68
N GLY A 209 69.66 -62.55 5.72
CA GLY A 209 69.37 -63.07 4.37
C GLY A 209 68.05 -63.82 4.23
N ARG A 210 67.22 -63.89 5.29
CA ARG A 210 65.90 -64.52 5.24
C ARG A 210 64.87 -63.67 4.49
N PRO A 211 63.92 -64.30 3.76
CA PRO A 211 62.89 -63.58 3.04
C PRO A 211 61.94 -62.76 3.93
N ASP A 212 61.41 -61.68 3.35
CA ASP A 212 60.34 -60.86 3.92
C ASP A 212 59.06 -61.71 4.11
N LEU A 213 58.38 -61.52 5.25
CA LEU A 213 57.12 -62.20 5.57
C LEU A 213 55.90 -61.57 4.87
N GLY A 214 56.07 -60.45 4.17
CA GLY A 214 54.98 -59.69 3.54
C GLY A 214 54.25 -58.77 4.54
N SER A 215 53.33 -57.96 4.03
CA SER A 215 52.59 -56.99 4.85
C SER A 215 51.46 -57.63 5.68
N LEU A 216 50.78 -56.82 6.50
CA LEU A 216 49.75 -57.29 7.44
C LEU A 216 48.59 -58.03 6.76
N ASP A 217 48.16 -57.55 5.59
CA ASP A 217 46.99 -58.08 4.88
C ASP A 217 47.31 -58.77 3.56
N ALA A 218 48.60 -58.86 3.18
CA ALA A 218 49.04 -59.48 1.93
C ALA A 218 49.65 -60.87 2.16
N ILE A 219 48.85 -61.83 2.65
CA ILE A 219 49.27 -63.23 2.84
C ILE A 219 48.23 -64.22 2.30
N GLY A 220 48.73 -65.36 1.79
CA GLY A 220 47.92 -66.44 1.27
C GLY A 220 47.21 -66.06 -0.03
N ASP A 221 45.90 -66.30 -0.08
CA ASP A 221 45.10 -66.09 -1.29
C ASP A 221 44.55 -64.67 -1.46
N ASN A 222 45.00 -63.70 -0.65
CA ASN A 222 44.70 -62.26 -0.76
C ASN A 222 43.25 -61.95 -1.17
N LYS A 223 42.37 -61.76 -0.19
CA LYS A 223 40.97 -61.44 -0.46
C LYS A 223 40.82 -60.00 -0.97
N ILE A 224 40.19 -59.85 -2.14
CA ILE A 224 39.74 -58.58 -2.69
C ILE A 224 38.21 -58.48 -2.61
N ASP A 225 37.70 -57.27 -2.37
CA ASP A 225 36.27 -56.99 -2.36
C ASP A 225 35.68 -56.99 -3.79
N ALA A 226 34.37 -56.80 -3.90
CA ALA A 226 33.68 -56.77 -5.19
C ALA A 226 34.14 -55.63 -6.13
N ASN A 227 34.85 -54.63 -5.61
CA ASN A 227 35.39 -53.50 -6.35
C ASN A 227 36.89 -53.68 -6.66
N GLY A 228 37.49 -54.82 -6.29
CA GLY A 228 38.90 -55.11 -6.51
C GLY A 228 39.84 -54.54 -5.44
N ASN A 229 39.33 -53.98 -4.34
CA ASN A 229 40.17 -53.45 -3.25
C ASN A 229 40.56 -54.57 -2.28
N ALA A 230 41.75 -54.47 -1.66
CA ALA A 230 42.14 -55.39 -0.59
C ALA A 230 41.15 -55.33 0.58
N VAL A 231 40.64 -56.48 1.01
CA VAL A 231 39.79 -56.58 2.20
C VAL A 231 40.66 -56.40 3.43
N SER A 232 40.30 -55.49 4.33
CA SER A 232 41.06 -55.31 5.59
C SER A 232 40.98 -56.57 6.44
N GLY A 233 42.08 -56.96 7.10
CA GLY A 233 42.11 -58.02 8.10
C GLY A 233 42.09 -57.52 9.55
N LYS A 234 42.01 -56.20 9.77
CA LYS A 234 41.90 -55.62 11.13
C LYS A 234 40.54 -55.92 11.74
N ALA A 235 40.49 -56.60 12.88
CA ALA A 235 39.26 -56.88 13.61
C ALA A 235 38.68 -55.59 14.23
N ASN A 236 37.40 -55.64 14.57
CA ASN A 236 36.64 -54.51 15.10
C ASN A 236 36.77 -54.32 16.62
N ALA A 237 37.20 -55.37 17.33
CA ALA A 237 37.54 -55.39 18.74
C ALA A 237 38.28 -56.70 19.03
N ALA A 238 39.03 -56.76 20.13
CA ALA A 238 39.72 -57.98 20.54
C ALA A 238 39.43 -58.40 21.98
N MET A 239 39.62 -59.69 22.25
CA MET A 239 39.55 -60.28 23.59
C MET A 239 40.77 -61.16 23.86
N GLY A 240 41.63 -60.75 24.78
CA GLY A 240 42.85 -61.49 25.14
C GLY A 240 42.74 -62.17 26.49
N PHE A 241 43.02 -63.48 26.54
CA PHE A 241 43.19 -64.24 27.78
C PHE A 241 44.68 -64.54 27.97
N ALA A 242 45.31 -64.03 29.03
CA ALA A 242 46.76 -64.17 29.24
C ALA A 242 47.60 -63.81 28.01
N GLY A 243 47.17 -62.77 27.26
CA GLY A 243 47.86 -62.25 26.09
C GLY A 243 48.77 -61.07 26.43
N ALA A 244 49.70 -60.77 25.53
CA ALA A 244 50.60 -59.61 25.62
C ALA A 244 50.89 -59.01 24.24
N LEU A 245 51.47 -57.80 24.25
CA LEU A 245 52.03 -57.15 23.05
C LEU A 245 53.55 -57.13 23.10
N GLY A 246 54.20 -57.14 21.93
CA GLY A 246 55.64 -56.94 21.82
C GLY A 246 56.09 -55.49 22.09
N ASP A 247 55.19 -54.52 21.92
CA ASP A 247 55.41 -53.11 22.28
C ASP A 247 54.09 -52.50 22.76
N VAL A 248 54.13 -51.77 23.87
CA VAL A 248 52.96 -51.03 24.38
C VAL A 248 52.58 -49.86 23.46
N ASN A 249 53.53 -49.34 22.68
CA ASN A 249 53.30 -48.18 21.81
C ASN A 249 52.42 -48.48 20.60
N TYR A 250 52.16 -49.75 20.29
CA TYR A 250 51.10 -50.16 19.35
C TYR A 250 49.71 -49.71 19.81
N ILE A 251 49.54 -49.36 21.09
CA ILE A 251 48.34 -48.66 21.57
C ILE A 251 48.62 -47.17 21.50
N GLU A 252 47.95 -46.49 20.59
CA GLU A 252 48.25 -45.13 20.17
C GLU A 252 47.22 -44.11 20.66
N GLY A 253 45.94 -44.47 20.72
CA GLY A 253 44.94 -43.57 21.28
C GLY A 253 43.48 -43.93 21.07
N SER A 254 42.61 -42.93 21.19
CA SER A 254 41.15 -43.09 21.13
C SER A 254 40.60 -43.60 19.80
N GLY A 255 41.40 -43.54 18.72
CA GLY A 255 41.07 -44.10 17.41
C GLY A 255 41.29 -45.61 17.30
N ASP A 256 41.95 -46.24 18.27
CA ASP A 256 42.21 -47.67 18.26
C ASP A 256 40.95 -48.50 18.49
N MET A 257 40.97 -49.74 18.00
CA MET A 257 39.91 -50.70 18.29
C MET A 257 40.01 -51.12 19.75
N ALA A 258 38.86 -51.43 20.37
CA ALA A 258 38.85 -51.74 21.79
C ALA A 258 39.29 -53.18 22.08
N GLY A 259 40.09 -53.32 23.14
CA GLY A 259 40.50 -54.60 23.70
C GLY A 259 39.86 -54.87 25.06
N VAL A 260 39.42 -56.11 25.30
CA VAL A 260 39.13 -56.61 26.64
C VAL A 260 40.18 -57.65 27.04
N TYR A 261 40.80 -57.46 28.21
CA TYR A 261 41.89 -58.34 28.67
C TYR A 261 41.53 -59.02 29.98
N PHE A 262 41.83 -60.32 30.04
CA PHE A 262 41.67 -61.17 31.20
C PHE A 262 43.06 -61.72 31.55
N HIS A 263 43.60 -61.34 32.70
CA HIS A 263 44.97 -61.71 33.07
C HIS A 263 45.09 -61.88 34.58
N SER A 264 45.78 -62.93 35.02
CA SER A 264 46.00 -63.20 36.44
C SER A 264 47.39 -62.74 36.87
N SER A 265 47.52 -62.18 38.08
CA SER A 265 48.80 -61.72 38.62
C SER A 265 49.73 -62.87 39.03
N ASP A 266 49.19 -64.07 39.20
CA ASP A 266 49.91 -65.34 39.42
C ASP A 266 50.17 -66.10 38.10
N ASP A 267 50.10 -65.42 36.94
CA ASP A 267 50.52 -65.99 35.65
C ASP A 267 52.05 -66.04 35.55
N ASN A 268 52.60 -67.25 35.64
CA ASN A 268 54.04 -67.50 35.54
C ASN A 268 54.52 -67.83 34.11
N VAL A 269 53.60 -67.86 33.14
CA VAL A 269 53.91 -68.16 31.73
C VAL A 269 53.99 -66.89 30.92
N ILE A 270 53.01 -65.99 31.04
CA ILE A 270 53.08 -64.67 30.40
C ILE A 270 53.10 -63.62 31.51
N PRO A 271 54.06 -62.69 31.51
CA PRO A 271 54.18 -61.72 32.59
C PRO A 271 52.95 -60.82 32.66
N TYR A 272 52.35 -60.73 33.85
CA TYR A 272 51.21 -59.85 34.12
C TYR A 272 51.50 -58.36 33.82
N THR A 273 52.75 -57.95 34.07
CA THR A 273 53.29 -56.61 33.78
C THR A 273 54.15 -56.62 32.50
N SER A 274 55.45 -56.84 32.62
CA SER A 274 56.40 -57.00 31.51
C SER A 274 57.53 -57.95 31.88
N GLY A 275 58.07 -58.64 30.89
CA GLY A 275 59.21 -59.54 31.09
C GLY A 275 59.36 -60.50 29.92
N GLU A 276 60.28 -61.44 30.05
CA GLU A 276 60.41 -62.56 29.14
C GLU A 276 59.28 -63.58 29.39
N PRO A 277 58.61 -64.09 28.33
CA PRO A 277 57.68 -65.21 28.45
C PRO A 277 58.32 -66.48 29.02
N PHE A 278 57.50 -67.39 29.54
CA PHE A 278 57.86 -68.67 30.14
C PHE A 278 58.73 -68.53 31.41
N GLY A 279 58.34 -67.65 32.34
CA GLY A 279 59.09 -67.37 33.56
C GLY A 279 59.44 -68.61 34.41
N ASP A 280 58.51 -69.56 34.56
CA ASP A 280 58.75 -70.85 35.24
C ASP A 280 59.75 -71.77 34.51
N PHE A 281 60.10 -71.45 33.26
CA PHE A 281 61.06 -72.17 32.41
C PHE A 281 62.35 -71.38 32.18
N SER A 282 62.54 -70.24 32.85
CA SER A 282 63.75 -69.41 32.77
C SER A 282 65.05 -70.14 33.17
N TRP A 283 64.95 -71.30 33.83
CA TRP A 283 66.07 -72.19 34.14
C TRP A 283 66.55 -73.03 32.96
N ILE A 284 65.80 -73.11 31.85
CA ILE A 284 66.21 -73.82 30.64
C ILE A 284 67.32 -73.00 29.94
N PRO A 285 68.57 -73.51 29.86
CA PRO A 285 69.64 -72.78 29.20
C PRO A 285 69.32 -72.52 27.73
N GLY A 286 69.47 -71.27 27.30
CA GLY A 286 69.34 -70.89 25.90
C GLY A 286 67.96 -70.37 25.47
N ILE A 287 66.98 -70.22 26.37
CA ILE A 287 65.81 -69.39 26.08
C ILE A 287 66.29 -67.93 25.94
N ASN A 288 65.87 -67.29 24.85
CA ASN A 288 66.14 -65.89 24.57
C ASN A 288 64.96 -65.33 23.76
N LEU A 289 63.94 -64.91 24.48
CA LEU A 289 62.70 -64.35 23.96
C LEU A 289 62.62 -62.86 24.25
N PRO A 290 61.91 -62.08 23.41
CA PRO A 290 61.80 -60.65 23.62
C PRO A 290 60.98 -60.35 24.89
N THR A 291 61.25 -59.20 25.50
CA THR A 291 60.35 -58.65 26.52
C THR A 291 58.99 -58.38 25.90
N VAL A 292 57.94 -58.84 26.59
CA VAL A 292 56.53 -58.61 26.20
C VAL A 292 55.82 -57.86 27.32
N TYR A 293 54.65 -57.28 27.00
CA TYR A 293 53.87 -56.45 27.91
C TYR A 293 52.46 -57.04 28.09
N GLY A 294 52.19 -57.55 29.29
CA GLY A 294 50.94 -58.18 29.67
C GLY A 294 49.85 -57.21 30.10
N GLY A 295 48.72 -57.79 30.52
CA GLY A 295 47.44 -57.10 30.66
C GLY A 295 47.47 -55.86 31.55
N SER A 296 48.27 -55.86 32.63
CA SER A 296 48.38 -54.71 33.53
C SER A 296 48.99 -53.49 32.83
N LEU A 297 50.08 -53.67 32.08
CA LEU A 297 50.73 -52.57 31.37
C LEU A 297 49.95 -52.16 30.12
N LEU A 298 49.32 -53.09 29.43
CA LEU A 298 48.40 -52.76 28.32
C LEU A 298 47.24 -51.88 28.83
N ASN A 299 46.66 -52.24 29.97
CA ASN A 299 45.61 -51.44 30.62
C ASN A 299 46.11 -50.03 30.98
N THR A 300 47.29 -49.93 31.61
CA THR A 300 47.90 -48.65 31.97
C THR A 300 48.16 -47.80 30.74
N ARG A 301 48.79 -48.35 29.71
CA ARG A 301 49.08 -47.64 28.45
C ARG A 301 47.82 -47.12 27.79
N ALA A 302 46.83 -47.98 27.56
CA ALA A 302 45.56 -47.58 26.98
C ALA A 302 44.83 -46.52 27.84
N GLY A 303 45.07 -46.48 29.15
CA GLY A 303 44.58 -45.39 30.02
C GLY A 303 45.25 -44.07 29.71
N ASN A 304 46.57 -44.07 29.61
CA ASN A 304 47.36 -42.88 29.38
C ASN A 304 47.10 -42.25 28.00
N VAL A 305 46.77 -43.04 26.98
CA VAL A 305 46.48 -42.54 25.62
C VAL A 305 44.98 -42.46 25.30
N ASN A 306 44.10 -42.72 26.27
CA ASN A 306 42.65 -42.77 26.08
C ASN A 306 42.16 -43.76 25.01
N ALA A 307 42.88 -44.88 24.82
CA ALA A 307 42.40 -45.97 23.97
C ALA A 307 41.27 -46.75 24.66
N PRO A 308 40.23 -47.16 23.92
CA PRO A 308 39.10 -47.87 24.50
C PRO A 308 39.51 -49.27 24.98
N LYS A 309 39.15 -49.61 26.22
CA LYS A 309 39.56 -50.89 26.83
C LYS A 309 38.63 -51.36 27.94
N THR A 310 38.77 -52.62 28.31
CA THR A 310 38.31 -53.15 29.60
C THR A 310 39.35 -54.14 30.13
N PHE A 311 39.66 -54.09 31.43
CA PHE A 311 40.63 -54.99 32.04
C PHE A 311 40.03 -55.71 33.23
N TYR A 312 40.12 -57.03 33.22
CA TYR A 312 39.70 -57.90 34.32
C TYR A 312 40.94 -58.57 34.93
N PRO A 313 41.45 -58.02 36.05
CA PRO A 313 42.56 -58.62 36.77
C PRO A 313 42.08 -59.79 37.63
N TYR A 314 42.91 -60.82 37.74
CA TYR A 314 42.72 -61.95 38.64
C TYR A 314 43.98 -62.16 39.48
N THR A 315 43.89 -62.90 40.58
CA THR A 315 45.06 -63.14 41.46
C THR A 315 45.37 -64.62 41.70
N ASN A 316 44.44 -65.52 41.37
CA ASN A 316 44.51 -66.94 41.70
C ASN A 316 43.92 -67.79 40.57
N ARG A 317 44.28 -67.50 39.33
CA ARG A 317 43.79 -68.21 38.13
C ARG A 317 44.91 -68.67 37.20
N GLY A 318 46.16 -68.29 37.50
CA GLY A 318 47.33 -68.59 36.70
C GLY A 318 47.18 -68.22 35.22
N HIS A 319 47.90 -68.97 34.38
CA HIS A 319 47.92 -68.75 32.92
C HIS A 319 46.60 -69.13 32.22
N GLY A 320 45.84 -70.04 32.82
CA GLY A 320 44.62 -70.61 32.26
C GLY A 320 43.35 -69.94 32.77
N VAL A 321 43.24 -68.60 32.69
CA VAL A 321 42.14 -67.81 33.29
C VAL A 321 40.70 -68.25 32.93
N HIS A 322 40.58 -69.07 31.89
CA HIS A 322 39.33 -69.55 31.29
C HIS A 322 39.24 -71.10 31.22
N PHE A 323 40.24 -71.85 31.68
CA PHE A 323 40.28 -73.32 31.56
C PHE A 323 39.35 -74.05 32.52
N ASP A 324 39.06 -73.47 33.69
CA ASP A 324 37.99 -73.94 34.54
C ASP A 324 36.65 -73.70 33.83
N GLY A 325 35.99 -74.79 33.43
CA GLY A 325 34.72 -74.74 32.72
C GLY A 325 33.65 -73.94 33.47
N SER A 326 33.69 -73.87 34.80
CA SER A 326 32.78 -73.04 35.57
C SER A 326 33.05 -71.54 35.36
N ASN A 327 34.31 -71.10 35.43
CA ASN A 327 34.73 -69.72 35.18
C ASN A 327 34.46 -69.28 33.74
N LEU A 328 34.59 -70.18 32.77
CA LEU A 328 34.28 -69.89 31.36
C LEU A 328 32.84 -69.40 31.19
N TYR A 329 31.86 -70.13 31.73
CA TYR A 329 30.44 -69.81 31.55
C TYR A 329 29.92 -68.74 32.51
N THR A 330 30.47 -68.66 33.72
CA THR A 330 29.98 -67.72 34.76
C THR A 330 30.67 -66.36 34.72
N ASP A 331 31.87 -66.28 34.15
CA ASP A 331 32.70 -65.07 34.23
C ASP A 331 33.22 -64.62 32.85
N ILE A 332 33.99 -65.46 32.17
CA ILE A 332 34.68 -65.07 30.92
C ILE A 332 33.70 -64.79 29.79
N ALA A 333 32.80 -65.72 29.48
CA ALA A 333 31.86 -65.57 28.38
C ALA A 333 30.87 -64.39 28.59
N PRO A 334 30.21 -64.23 29.76
CA PRO A 334 29.37 -63.08 30.03
C PRO A 334 30.11 -61.74 29.94
N ARG A 335 31.29 -61.60 30.57
CA ARG A 335 32.06 -60.34 30.51
C ARG A 335 32.50 -60.01 29.10
N GLY A 336 32.96 -61.01 28.36
CA GLY A 336 33.38 -60.84 26.98
C GLY A 336 32.24 -60.45 26.05
N SER A 337 31.08 -61.11 26.19
CA SER A 337 29.90 -60.80 25.39
C SER A 337 29.30 -59.43 25.75
N ASP A 338 29.30 -59.08 27.03
CA ASP A 338 28.86 -57.78 27.53
C ASP A 338 29.76 -56.66 27.01
N PHE A 339 31.08 -56.87 26.95
CA PHE A 339 32.00 -55.92 26.36
C PHE A 339 31.69 -55.63 24.89
N PHE A 340 31.55 -56.67 24.05
CA PHE A 340 31.19 -56.45 22.63
C PHE A 340 29.80 -55.84 22.48
N TYR A 341 28.85 -56.25 23.32
CA TYR A 341 27.51 -55.69 23.36
C TYR A 341 27.55 -54.19 23.67
N ASP A 342 28.24 -53.80 24.74
CA ASP A 342 28.29 -52.42 25.23
C ASP A 342 29.11 -51.50 24.33
N PHE A 343 30.20 -52.01 23.76
CA PHE A 343 31.11 -51.22 22.93
C PHE A 343 30.58 -51.02 21.50
N ARG A 344 29.87 -52.01 20.93
CA ARG A 344 29.61 -52.05 19.48
C ARG A 344 28.20 -52.37 19.04
N LEU A 345 27.47 -53.19 19.80
CA LEU A 345 26.20 -53.73 19.33
C LEU A 345 25.01 -52.94 19.82
N LYS A 346 25.00 -52.52 21.09
CA LYS A 346 23.89 -51.76 21.65
C LYS A 346 23.84 -50.35 21.03
N PRO A 347 22.63 -49.81 20.80
CA PRO A 347 22.49 -48.39 20.48
C PRO A 347 23.11 -47.53 21.59
N LEU A 348 23.82 -46.49 21.20
CA LEU A 348 24.30 -45.46 22.13
C LEU A 348 23.11 -44.73 22.76
N ALA A 349 23.35 -44.08 23.90
CA ALA A 349 22.34 -43.23 24.53
C ALA A 349 21.87 -42.16 23.52
N THR A 350 20.55 -42.08 23.31
CA THR A 350 19.93 -41.15 22.36
C THR A 350 18.90 -40.28 23.10
N ILE A 351 18.61 -39.12 22.53
CA ILE A 351 17.66 -38.15 23.07
C ILE A 351 16.32 -38.33 22.37
N LEU A 352 15.23 -38.34 23.15
CA LEU A 352 13.87 -38.30 22.63
C LEU A 352 13.45 -36.83 22.43
N ASN A 353 13.48 -36.40 21.17
CA ASN A 353 13.04 -35.09 20.72
C ASN A 353 11.51 -35.05 20.58
N GLY A 354 10.95 -33.86 20.76
CA GLY A 354 9.51 -33.60 20.80
C GLY A 354 9.10 -32.92 22.11
N ASN A 355 7.96 -32.24 22.07
CA ASN A 355 7.49 -31.38 23.16
C ASN A 355 7.05 -32.20 24.38
N ALA A 356 7.50 -31.80 25.57
CA ALA A 356 7.02 -32.36 26.85
C ALA A 356 5.73 -31.68 27.31
N THR A 357 5.53 -30.42 26.93
CA THR A 357 4.30 -29.68 27.16
C THR A 357 3.62 -29.45 25.82
N VAL A 358 2.36 -29.83 25.71
CA VAL A 358 1.60 -29.81 24.45
C VAL A 358 0.38 -28.92 24.62
N CYS A 359 0.16 -28.02 23.69
CA CYS A 359 -0.96 -27.08 23.74
C CYS A 359 -2.27 -27.79 23.47
N SER A 360 -3.33 -27.41 24.20
CA SER A 360 -4.63 -28.08 24.12
C SER A 360 -5.32 -27.98 22.75
N ASN A 361 -4.89 -27.05 21.90
CA ASN A 361 -5.34 -26.89 20.51
C ASN A 361 -4.47 -27.62 19.48
N ASP A 362 -3.33 -28.19 19.87
CA ASP A 362 -2.40 -28.89 19.00
C ASP A 362 -1.94 -30.22 19.62
N LEU A 363 -2.91 -31.10 19.87
CA LEU A 363 -2.68 -32.37 20.58
C LEU A 363 -1.87 -33.40 19.76
N THR A 364 -1.63 -33.16 18.47
CA THR A 364 -0.88 -34.07 17.60
C THR A 364 0.56 -33.62 17.49
N GLN A 365 1.46 -34.35 18.13
CA GLN A 365 2.87 -34.00 18.18
C GLN A 365 3.73 -35.08 17.55
N THR A 366 4.90 -34.68 17.05
CA THR A 366 5.88 -35.61 16.50
C THR A 366 7.02 -35.80 17.48
N TYR A 367 7.40 -37.05 17.69
CA TYR A 367 8.51 -37.46 18.53
C TYR A 367 9.53 -38.20 17.69
N MET A 368 10.81 -37.99 17.99
CA MET A 368 11.90 -38.53 17.19
C MET A 368 13.10 -38.88 18.05
N LEU A 369 13.75 -40.00 17.74
CA LEU A 369 15.08 -40.34 18.24
C LEU A 369 16.12 -40.01 17.17
N ASN A 370 17.27 -39.50 17.61
CA ASN A 370 18.41 -39.19 16.74
C ASN A 370 19.19 -40.45 16.33
N LEU A 371 18.47 -41.44 15.80
CA LEU A 371 18.98 -42.68 15.22
C LEU A 371 18.43 -42.79 13.79
N ASN A 372 19.15 -43.43 12.89
CA ASN A 372 18.68 -43.64 11.52
C ASN A 372 17.69 -44.82 11.44
N SER A 373 17.21 -45.13 10.23
CA SER A 373 16.26 -46.23 9.99
C SER A 373 16.88 -47.63 10.09
N ASP A 374 18.18 -47.77 10.33
CA ASP A 374 18.83 -49.08 10.51
C ASP A 374 18.58 -49.68 11.90
N PHE A 375 17.80 -49.00 12.74
CA PHE A 375 17.42 -49.46 14.09
C PHE A 375 15.95 -49.90 14.11
N TYR A 376 15.63 -50.74 15.08
CA TYR A 376 14.26 -51.07 15.45
C TYR A 376 13.86 -50.28 16.70
N PHE A 377 12.60 -49.91 16.80
CA PHE A 377 12.10 -49.02 17.83
C PHE A 377 10.88 -49.62 18.54
N ASP A 378 11.03 -49.95 19.81
CA ASP A 378 9.92 -50.38 20.66
C ASP A 378 9.26 -49.15 21.28
N TRP A 379 8.38 -48.52 20.50
CA TRP A 379 7.57 -47.36 20.91
C TRP A 379 6.38 -47.81 21.76
N GLN A 380 6.24 -47.21 22.94
CA GLN A 380 5.14 -47.41 23.87
C GLN A 380 4.54 -46.06 24.24
N VAL A 381 3.25 -45.89 23.97
CA VAL A 381 2.50 -44.66 24.26
C VAL A 381 1.36 -44.98 25.21
N VAL A 382 1.27 -44.24 26.31
CA VAL A 382 0.17 -44.30 27.28
C VAL A 382 -0.57 -42.96 27.23
N GLY A 383 -1.90 -42.96 27.15
CA GLY A 383 -2.69 -41.73 27.11
C GLY A 383 -2.70 -40.99 25.76
N GLY A 384 -2.29 -41.65 24.68
CA GLY A 384 -2.31 -41.14 23.31
C GLY A 384 -2.40 -42.27 22.28
N THR A 385 -2.59 -41.90 21.02
CA THR A 385 -2.66 -42.85 19.88
C THR A 385 -1.52 -42.57 18.92
N ILE A 386 -0.79 -43.62 18.51
CA ILE A 386 0.25 -43.53 17.48
C ILE A 386 -0.41 -43.50 16.10
N ASN A 387 -0.15 -42.46 15.32
CA ASN A 387 -0.70 -42.27 13.97
C ASN A 387 0.19 -42.87 12.87
N THR A 388 1.41 -43.27 13.23
CA THR A 388 2.43 -43.74 12.28
C THR A 388 2.33 -45.25 12.06
N SER A 389 2.10 -45.67 10.80
CA SER A 389 2.14 -47.08 10.41
C SER A 389 3.57 -47.64 10.42
N ASN A 390 3.74 -48.92 10.73
CA ASN A 390 5.05 -49.60 10.78
C ASN A 390 6.06 -48.90 11.70
N TYR A 391 5.59 -48.31 12.80
CA TYR A 391 6.40 -47.50 13.72
C TYR A 391 7.61 -48.25 14.31
N ALA A 392 7.58 -49.58 14.37
CA ALA A 392 8.72 -50.40 14.83
C ALA A 392 10.00 -50.22 13.99
N TYR A 393 9.88 -49.65 12.78
CA TYR A 393 10.98 -49.40 11.84
C TYR A 393 11.20 -47.91 11.59
N LYS A 394 10.60 -47.04 12.41
CA LYS A 394 10.64 -45.58 12.25
C LYS A 394 11.26 -44.96 13.49
N ASN A 395 12.29 -44.16 13.26
CA ASN A 395 12.93 -43.34 14.29
C ASN A 395 12.07 -42.14 14.72
N SER A 396 10.97 -41.89 14.02
CA SER A 396 10.01 -40.84 14.34
C SER A 396 8.58 -41.35 14.25
N ILE A 397 7.76 -40.93 15.22
CA ILE A 397 6.33 -41.23 15.26
C ILE A 397 5.53 -39.96 15.54
N SER A 398 4.34 -39.89 14.94
CA SER A 398 3.31 -38.92 15.28
C SER A 398 2.36 -39.54 16.31
N VAL A 399 2.06 -38.79 17.36
CA VAL A 399 1.17 -39.19 18.45
C VAL A 399 0.11 -38.13 18.65
N THR A 400 -1.17 -38.52 18.66
CA THR A 400 -2.28 -37.67 19.10
C THR A 400 -2.60 -37.96 20.56
N TRP A 401 -2.43 -36.97 21.43
CA TRP A 401 -2.65 -37.10 22.87
C TRP A 401 -4.12 -36.97 23.25
N ASN A 402 -4.58 -37.79 24.21
CA ASN A 402 -5.92 -37.63 24.79
C ASN A 402 -5.85 -36.65 25.97
N ALA A 403 -6.44 -35.46 25.80
CA ALA A 403 -6.46 -34.40 26.83
C ALA A 403 -7.18 -34.77 28.14
N SER A 404 -7.94 -35.86 28.18
CA SER A 404 -8.60 -36.36 29.41
C SER A 404 -7.88 -37.55 30.06
N ALA A 405 -6.83 -38.11 29.44
CA ALA A 405 -6.10 -39.23 30.02
C ALA A 405 -5.39 -38.85 31.34
N PRO A 406 -5.45 -39.70 32.39
CA PRO A 406 -4.85 -39.39 33.69
C PRO A 406 -3.31 -39.40 33.64
N THR A 407 -2.73 -40.19 32.74
CA THR A 407 -1.29 -40.28 32.51
C THR A 407 -1.01 -40.21 31.02
N ARG A 408 0.06 -39.49 30.65
CA ARG A 408 0.54 -39.40 29.27
C ARG A 408 2.04 -39.58 29.24
N THR A 409 2.48 -40.68 28.65
CA THR A 409 3.91 -40.96 28.51
C THR A 409 4.18 -41.52 27.14
N ILE A 410 5.33 -41.14 26.59
CA ILE A 410 5.93 -41.78 25.42
C ILE A 410 7.25 -42.38 25.87
N THR A 411 7.42 -43.66 25.62
CA THR A 411 8.63 -44.41 25.93
C THR A 411 9.11 -45.10 24.67
N CYS A 412 10.42 -45.10 24.44
CA CYS A 412 11.01 -45.87 23.36
C CYS A 412 12.26 -46.61 23.83
N THR A 413 12.36 -47.89 23.49
CA THR A 413 13.59 -48.65 23.61
C THR A 413 14.13 -48.96 22.22
N PRO A 414 15.23 -48.35 21.76
CA PRO A 414 15.82 -48.70 20.48
C PRO A 414 16.59 -50.01 20.56
N TYR A 415 16.65 -50.72 19.44
CA TYR A 415 17.47 -51.91 19.21
C TYR A 415 18.28 -51.70 17.94
N SER A 416 19.55 -52.13 17.93
CA SER A 416 20.34 -52.10 16.69
C SER A 416 19.77 -53.08 15.66
N ARG A 417 20.23 -52.98 14.40
CA ARG A 417 19.90 -53.99 13.38
C ARG A 417 20.25 -55.41 13.79
N GLN A 418 21.20 -55.58 14.71
CA GLN A 418 21.58 -56.88 15.26
C GLN A 418 20.66 -57.35 16.40
N LEU A 419 19.63 -56.60 16.73
CA LEU A 419 18.71 -56.81 17.86
C LEU A 419 19.40 -56.76 19.23
N ALA A 420 20.48 -55.98 19.35
CA ALA A 420 21.00 -55.61 20.66
C ALA A 420 20.15 -54.48 21.23
N ARG A 421 19.59 -54.67 22.43
CA ARG A 421 18.71 -53.71 23.09
C ARG A 421 19.50 -52.51 23.62
N ALA A 422 18.92 -51.33 23.69
CA ALA A 422 19.50 -50.24 24.48
C ALA A 422 19.54 -50.59 25.99
N GLY A 423 20.49 -50.01 26.72
CA GLY A 423 20.62 -50.25 28.16
C GLY A 423 19.41 -49.81 28.98
N SER A 424 18.75 -48.73 28.56
CA SER A 424 17.56 -48.18 29.21
C SER A 424 16.54 -47.72 28.15
N ALA A 425 15.26 -47.78 28.52
CA ALA A 425 14.22 -47.12 27.76
C ALA A 425 14.30 -45.60 27.98
N ILE A 426 13.98 -44.82 26.96
CA ILE A 426 13.94 -43.36 27.05
C ILE A 426 12.49 -42.95 27.11
N SER A 427 12.11 -42.19 28.14
CA SER A 427 10.72 -41.81 28.38
C SER A 427 10.56 -40.30 28.51
N LYS A 428 9.40 -39.81 28.11
CA LYS A 428 8.97 -38.43 28.31
C LYS A 428 7.53 -38.43 28.80
N THR A 429 7.29 -37.74 29.92
CA THR A 429 5.95 -37.46 30.43
C THR A 429 5.41 -36.23 29.73
N ILE A 430 4.14 -36.29 29.32
CA ILE A 430 3.48 -35.24 28.56
C ILE A 430 2.45 -34.51 29.42
N ILE A 431 2.56 -33.19 29.46
CA ILE A 431 1.62 -32.29 30.11
C ILE A 431 0.83 -31.59 29.01
N ILE A 432 -0.50 -31.55 29.15
CA ILE A 432 -1.35 -30.72 28.28
C ILE A 432 -1.51 -29.37 28.96
N ASN A 433 -1.06 -28.31 28.31
CA ASN A 433 -1.25 -26.93 28.76
C ASN A 433 -2.43 -26.32 27.97
N GLN A 434 -3.37 -25.71 28.67
CA GLN A 434 -4.48 -25.04 28.02
C GLN A 434 -3.97 -23.78 27.33
N ILE A 435 -4.49 -23.50 26.13
CA ILE A 435 -4.17 -22.23 25.48
C ILE A 435 -4.77 -21.05 26.26
N PRO A 436 -4.17 -19.84 26.14
CA PRO A 436 -4.78 -18.64 26.69
C PRO A 436 -6.22 -18.42 26.17
N ASN A 437 -7.10 -17.99 27.06
CA ASN A 437 -8.46 -17.59 26.75
C ASN A 437 -8.51 -16.12 26.31
N ILE A 438 -9.49 -15.79 25.46
CA ILE A 438 -9.83 -14.39 25.16
C ILE A 438 -10.58 -13.81 26.37
N GLY A 439 -10.06 -12.73 26.92
CA GLY A 439 -10.70 -11.95 27.98
C GLY A 439 -11.55 -10.82 27.41
N THR A 440 -11.27 -9.60 27.85
CA THR A 440 -11.93 -8.38 27.36
C THR A 440 -11.53 -8.12 25.91
N ALA A 441 -12.51 -7.86 25.04
CA ALA A 441 -12.23 -7.51 23.67
C ALA A 441 -11.47 -6.16 23.59
N ILE A 442 -10.41 -6.11 22.79
CA ILE A 442 -9.68 -4.89 22.44
C ILE A 442 -10.53 -4.17 21.39
N ALA A 443 -11.07 -3.01 21.75
CA ALA A 443 -11.94 -2.24 20.86
C ALA A 443 -11.13 -1.55 19.76
N ASP A 444 -11.76 -1.37 18.60
CA ASP A 444 -11.24 -0.57 17.49
C ASP A 444 -10.94 0.87 17.93
N LYS A 445 -9.94 1.49 17.30
CA LYS A 445 -9.50 2.85 17.62
C LYS A 445 -9.35 3.73 16.38
N LEU A 446 -9.68 5.01 16.57
CA LEU A 446 -9.48 6.10 15.63
C LEU A 446 -8.48 7.09 16.24
N TYR A 447 -7.44 7.42 15.48
CA TYR A 447 -6.42 8.40 15.84
C TYR A 447 -6.16 9.37 14.69
N GLN A 448 -5.67 10.57 15.00
CA GLN A 448 -5.13 11.50 14.00
C GLN A 448 -3.67 11.18 13.70
N ILE A 449 -3.21 11.47 12.48
CA ILE A 449 -1.80 11.29 12.09
C ILE A 449 -0.82 12.06 12.99
N SER A 450 -1.32 13.08 13.71
CA SER A 450 -0.56 13.89 14.67
C SER A 450 -0.52 13.34 16.09
N ASP A 451 -1.24 12.27 16.42
CA ASP A 451 -1.37 11.74 17.80
C ASP A 451 -0.10 11.04 18.33
N GLY A 452 0.97 11.01 17.51
CA GLY A 452 2.28 10.49 17.90
C GLY A 452 2.28 8.97 18.07
N SER A 453 2.38 8.50 19.31
CA SER A 453 2.47 7.06 19.63
C SER A 453 1.50 6.68 20.76
N PRO A 454 0.19 6.58 20.47
CA PRO A 454 -0.80 6.20 21.48
C PRO A 454 -0.53 4.79 22.02
N THR A 455 -0.99 4.56 23.26
CA THR A 455 -0.80 3.28 23.95
C THR A 455 -2.13 2.63 24.34
N ILE A 456 -2.15 1.30 24.39
CA ILE A 456 -3.29 0.46 24.80
C ILE A 456 -2.80 -0.48 25.91
N ASN A 457 -3.54 -0.52 27.02
CA ASN A 457 -3.28 -1.48 28.10
C ASN A 457 -3.97 -2.81 27.79
N LEU A 458 -3.18 -3.88 27.72
CA LEU A 458 -3.60 -5.25 27.40
C LEU A 458 -4.05 -6.04 28.64
N VAL A 459 -4.02 -5.46 29.84
CA VAL A 459 -4.48 -6.13 31.07
C VAL A 459 -5.92 -6.61 30.89
N GLY A 460 -6.13 -7.91 31.09
CA GLY A 460 -7.44 -8.55 30.97
C GLY A 460 -7.88 -8.83 29.54
N ALA A 461 -7.09 -8.50 28.50
CA ALA A 461 -7.39 -8.88 27.11
C ALA A 461 -7.28 -10.38 26.86
N PHE A 462 -6.45 -11.06 27.67
CA PHE A 462 -6.27 -12.49 27.69
C PHE A 462 -6.24 -12.99 29.13
N THR A 463 -6.63 -14.25 29.35
CA THR A 463 -6.48 -14.92 30.65
C THR A 463 -5.86 -16.31 30.44
N ASP A 464 -4.96 -16.70 31.33
CA ASP A 464 -4.35 -18.02 31.32
C ASP A 464 -5.15 -18.97 32.24
N PRO A 465 -5.66 -20.11 31.75
CA PRO A 465 -6.44 -21.05 32.57
C PRO A 465 -5.65 -21.60 33.77
N GLU A 466 -4.34 -21.73 33.64
CA GLU A 466 -3.41 -22.19 34.66
C GLU A 466 -2.93 -21.05 35.59
N GLY A 467 -3.36 -19.81 35.35
CA GLY A 467 -3.01 -18.63 36.14
C GLY A 467 -1.55 -18.15 35.97
N GLN A 468 -0.88 -18.59 34.91
CA GLN A 468 0.50 -18.23 34.60
C GLN A 468 0.60 -16.83 33.99
N THR A 469 1.79 -16.24 34.08
CA THR A 469 2.08 -14.96 33.42
C THR A 469 2.27 -15.17 31.93
N MET A 470 1.78 -14.22 31.13
CA MET A 470 1.86 -14.26 29.67
C MET A 470 2.78 -13.15 29.14
N THR A 471 3.33 -13.40 27.96
CA THR A 471 4.02 -12.41 27.14
C THR A 471 3.17 -12.07 25.93
N TYR A 472 3.35 -10.87 25.38
CA TYR A 472 2.54 -10.37 24.28
C TYR A 472 3.43 -9.92 23.13
N THR A 473 3.00 -10.22 21.91
CA THR A 473 3.54 -9.62 20.69
C THR A 473 2.40 -9.00 19.90
N ALA A 474 2.71 -8.05 19.02
CA ALA A 474 1.73 -7.43 18.17
C ALA A 474 2.28 -7.27 16.75
N SER A 475 1.40 -7.41 15.77
CA SER A 475 1.71 -7.22 14.36
C SER A 475 0.57 -6.45 13.70
N THR A 476 0.84 -5.89 12.53
CA THR A 476 -0.13 -5.13 11.73
C THR A 476 -0.26 -5.78 10.35
N SER A 477 -1.47 -5.77 9.78
CA SER A 477 -1.67 -6.22 8.40
C SER A 477 -1.01 -5.30 7.36
N ILE A 478 -0.79 -4.03 7.69
CA ILE A 478 -0.18 -3.02 6.81
C ILE A 478 0.85 -2.23 7.64
N SER A 479 2.14 -2.44 7.35
CA SER A 479 3.26 -1.85 8.10
C SER A 479 3.46 -0.34 7.86
N GLY A 480 2.87 0.21 6.80
CA GLY A 480 2.98 1.64 6.46
C GLY A 480 2.05 2.58 7.24
N ILE A 481 1.17 2.04 8.10
CA ILE A 481 0.16 2.83 8.82
C ILE A 481 0.56 2.99 10.29
N VAL A 482 0.72 1.87 11.00
CA VAL A 482 1.26 1.86 12.37
C VAL A 482 2.32 0.77 12.50
N ASN A 483 3.33 1.00 13.34
CA ASN A 483 4.27 -0.01 13.78
C ASN A 483 4.00 -0.33 15.26
N PRO A 484 3.31 -1.45 15.56
CA PRO A 484 2.99 -1.84 16.92
C PRO A 484 4.24 -2.39 17.64
N SER A 485 4.38 -2.06 18.91
CA SER A 485 5.40 -2.62 19.80
C SER A 485 4.81 -2.86 21.18
N VAL A 486 5.23 -3.91 21.87
CA VAL A 486 4.68 -4.27 23.18
C VAL A 486 5.78 -4.34 24.22
N LEU A 487 5.57 -3.68 25.37
CA LEU A 487 6.44 -3.75 26.53
C LEU A 487 5.58 -4.06 27.77
N GLY A 488 5.78 -5.26 28.34
CA GLY A 488 4.91 -5.77 29.40
C GLY A 488 3.47 -5.89 28.91
N ASN A 489 2.55 -5.16 29.55
CA ASN A 489 1.12 -5.12 29.18
C ASN A 489 0.74 -3.91 28.33
N ILE A 490 1.70 -3.10 27.88
CA ILE A 490 1.42 -1.88 27.12
C ILE A 490 1.78 -2.10 25.66
N LEU A 491 0.77 -2.03 24.80
CA LEU A 491 0.91 -1.94 23.34
C LEU A 491 1.06 -0.46 22.95
N THR A 492 2.19 -0.11 22.35
CA THR A 492 2.45 1.21 21.78
C THR A 492 2.29 1.13 20.26
N LEU A 493 1.48 2.02 19.69
CA LEU A 493 1.24 2.12 18.26
C LEU A 493 2.01 3.32 17.70
N ASN A 494 3.16 3.10 17.08
CA ASN A 494 3.89 4.19 16.44
C ASN A 494 3.25 4.51 15.08
N ILE A 495 2.64 5.70 14.94
CA ILE A 495 1.94 6.12 13.72
C ILE A 495 2.96 6.49 12.64
N ILE A 496 2.84 5.87 11.46
CA ILE A 496 3.72 6.09 10.29
C ILE A 496 2.97 6.81 9.17
N GLY A 497 1.71 6.44 8.93
CA GLY A 497 0.93 6.95 7.81
C GLY A 497 -0.57 6.78 8.05
N ALA A 498 -1.36 7.48 7.24
CA ALA A 498 -2.82 7.42 7.31
C ALA A 498 -3.38 6.19 6.59
N GLY A 499 -4.55 5.76 7.02
CA GLY A 499 -5.26 4.61 6.47
C GLY A 499 -5.83 3.70 7.55
N THR A 500 -6.32 2.53 7.12
CA THR A 500 -6.91 1.53 8.01
C THR A 500 -6.09 0.25 8.00
N THR A 501 -5.76 -0.28 9.18
CA THR A 501 -5.07 -1.57 9.31
C THR A 501 -5.62 -2.36 10.50
N ASN A 502 -5.56 -3.69 10.42
CA ASN A 502 -5.82 -4.55 11.56
C ASN A 502 -4.53 -4.78 12.35
N VAL A 503 -4.60 -4.57 13.66
CA VAL A 503 -3.54 -4.94 14.60
C VAL A 503 -3.93 -6.25 15.26
N THR A 504 -3.05 -7.25 15.17
CA THR A 504 -3.21 -8.55 15.81
C THR A 504 -2.26 -8.64 17.00
N VAL A 505 -2.81 -8.80 18.20
CA VAL A 505 -2.07 -9.06 19.43
C VAL A 505 -2.11 -10.56 19.70
N GLU A 506 -0.94 -11.16 19.89
CA GLU A 506 -0.77 -12.57 20.27
C GLU A 506 -0.26 -12.65 21.71
N ALA A 507 -1.03 -13.31 22.57
CA ALA A 507 -0.61 -13.70 23.90
C ALA A 507 0.04 -15.09 23.85
N THR A 508 1.19 -15.23 24.49
CA THR A 508 1.92 -16.48 24.65
C THR A 508 2.10 -16.74 26.13
N ASP A 509 1.60 -17.87 26.63
CA ASP A 509 1.85 -18.29 28.01
C ASP A 509 3.28 -18.82 28.22
N LEU A 510 3.61 -19.17 29.46
CA LEU A 510 4.94 -19.69 29.81
C LEU A 510 5.24 -21.06 29.19
N ALA A 511 4.21 -21.84 28.83
CA ALA A 511 4.35 -23.10 28.13
C ALA A 511 4.54 -22.93 26.61
N GLY A 512 4.41 -21.71 26.10
CA GLY A 512 4.52 -21.38 24.68
C GLY A 512 3.23 -21.52 23.89
N CYS A 513 2.09 -21.75 24.55
CA CYS A 513 0.79 -21.81 23.87
C CYS A 513 0.24 -20.42 23.61
N LYS A 514 -0.43 -20.30 22.45
CA LYS A 514 -0.70 -19.00 21.84
C LYS A 514 -2.18 -18.79 21.58
N ARG A 515 -2.63 -17.54 21.78
CA ARG A 515 -3.94 -17.06 21.37
C ARG A 515 -3.83 -15.64 20.85
N SER A 516 -4.58 -15.33 19.81
CA SER A 516 -4.53 -14.01 19.18
C SER A 516 -5.91 -13.36 19.11
N GLN A 517 -5.91 -12.03 19.20
CA GLN A 517 -7.07 -11.17 18.99
C GLN A 517 -6.69 -10.07 18.00
N SER A 518 -7.61 -9.67 17.13
CA SER A 518 -7.39 -8.58 16.18
C SER A 518 -8.44 -7.50 16.33
N PHE A 519 -8.03 -6.26 16.10
CA PHE A 519 -8.89 -5.07 16.13
C PHE A 519 -8.40 -4.06 15.09
N GLN A 520 -9.28 -3.15 14.69
CA GLN A 520 -9.00 -2.17 13.64
C GLN A 520 -8.42 -0.88 14.22
N ILE A 521 -7.36 -0.40 13.58
CA ILE A 521 -6.81 0.94 13.77
C ILE A 521 -7.07 1.76 12.51
N VAL A 522 -7.68 2.92 12.68
CA VAL A 522 -7.86 3.93 11.64
C VAL A 522 -7.03 5.16 12.00
N ILE A 523 -6.10 5.54 11.14
CA ILE A 523 -5.32 6.79 11.24
C ILE A 523 -5.86 7.77 10.19
N ASN A 524 -6.31 8.92 10.65
CA ASN A 524 -6.98 9.95 9.85
C ASN A 524 -6.10 11.20 9.69
N ARG A 525 -6.15 11.84 8.51
CA ARG A 525 -5.53 13.14 8.23
C ARG A 525 -6.60 14.22 8.30
N PRO A 526 -6.32 15.38 8.93
CA PRO A 526 -7.26 16.48 8.92
C PRO A 526 -7.44 17.07 7.50
N PRO A 527 -8.57 17.73 7.24
CA PRO A 527 -8.78 18.48 6.00
C PRO A 527 -7.71 19.55 5.75
N VAL A 528 -7.50 19.89 4.48
CA VAL A 528 -6.53 20.92 4.04
C VAL A 528 -7.24 22.00 3.24
N VAL A 529 -6.85 23.27 3.44
CA VAL A 529 -7.32 24.40 2.64
C VAL A 529 -6.69 24.35 1.25
N VAL A 530 -7.52 24.28 0.20
CA VAL A 530 -7.07 24.20 -1.20
C VAL A 530 -7.10 25.57 -1.87
N GLN A 531 -8.10 26.38 -1.53
CA GLN A 531 -8.30 27.69 -2.14
C GLN A 531 -8.71 28.70 -1.08
N GLY A 532 -7.86 29.70 -0.85
CA GLY A 532 -8.19 30.86 -0.02
C GLY A 532 -9.19 31.79 -0.71
N ILE A 533 -9.98 32.51 0.09
CA ILE A 533 -10.90 33.54 -0.40
C ILE A 533 -10.24 34.90 -0.20
N SER A 534 -10.23 35.73 -1.24
CA SER A 534 -9.77 37.12 -1.11
C SER A 534 -10.78 37.97 -0.34
N ASN A 535 -10.29 38.96 0.39
CA ASN A 535 -11.13 39.93 1.10
C ASN A 535 -12.11 40.63 0.15
N GLN A 536 -13.33 40.89 0.62
CA GLN A 536 -14.44 41.43 -0.17
C GLN A 536 -14.84 42.82 0.32
N THR A 537 -15.33 43.65 -0.60
CA THR A 537 -15.96 44.94 -0.30
C THR A 537 -17.35 44.97 -0.90
N LEU A 538 -18.36 45.22 -0.07
CA LEU A 538 -19.77 45.26 -0.44
C LEU A 538 -20.36 46.65 -0.22
N ILE A 539 -21.49 46.93 -0.86
CA ILE A 539 -22.25 48.17 -0.71
C ILE A 539 -23.60 47.84 -0.07
N TYR A 540 -24.00 48.62 0.93
CA TYR A 540 -25.25 48.43 1.65
C TYR A 540 -26.46 48.51 0.70
N ALA A 541 -27.37 47.54 0.82
CA ALA A 541 -28.57 47.36 -0.01
C ALA A 541 -28.29 47.12 -1.52
N GLU A 542 -27.12 46.56 -1.85
CA GLU A 542 -26.79 46.03 -3.18
C GLU A 542 -26.59 44.50 -3.14
N ASN A 543 -26.08 43.93 -4.25
CA ASN A 543 -25.96 42.48 -4.41
C ASN A 543 -25.03 41.84 -3.36
N PRO A 544 -25.36 40.65 -2.83
CA PRO A 544 -24.53 39.93 -1.89
C PRO A 544 -23.27 39.35 -2.55
N PHE A 545 -22.23 39.11 -1.74
CA PHE A 545 -21.15 38.20 -2.12
C PHE A 545 -21.61 36.76 -1.95
N VAL A 546 -21.33 35.88 -2.90
CA VAL A 546 -21.75 34.48 -2.87
C VAL A 546 -20.55 33.57 -3.04
N ILE A 547 -20.37 32.64 -2.11
CA ILE A 547 -19.50 31.48 -2.31
C ILE A 547 -20.38 30.37 -2.85
N ASN A 548 -20.13 29.96 -4.10
CA ASN A 548 -20.98 28.99 -4.81
C ASN A 548 -20.86 27.56 -4.26
N ASP A 549 -19.70 27.19 -3.74
CA ASP A 549 -19.47 25.87 -3.15
C ASP A 549 -18.38 25.92 -2.07
N LEU A 550 -18.78 25.75 -0.81
CA LEU A 550 -17.87 25.62 0.33
C LEU A 550 -16.95 24.41 0.20
N ALA A 551 -17.37 23.34 -0.49
CA ALA A 551 -16.54 22.15 -0.68
C ALA A 551 -15.36 22.38 -1.63
N ALA A 552 -15.38 23.42 -2.47
CA ALA A 552 -14.25 23.76 -3.30
C ALA A 552 -13.07 24.38 -2.50
N LEU A 553 -13.31 24.85 -1.28
CA LEU A 553 -12.32 25.54 -0.47
C LEU A 553 -11.37 24.58 0.27
N PHE A 554 -11.82 23.34 0.48
CA PHE A 554 -11.11 22.33 1.27
C PHE A 554 -11.03 21.02 0.51
N THR A 555 -10.01 20.23 0.78
CA THR A 555 -9.96 18.82 0.40
C THR A 555 -9.62 17.99 1.61
N ASP A 556 -10.20 16.81 1.68
CA ASP A 556 -9.82 15.80 2.66
C ASP A 556 -8.85 14.82 1.99
N PRO A 557 -7.60 14.68 2.48
CA PRO A 557 -6.63 13.75 1.89
C PRO A 557 -7.06 12.27 1.93
N ASP A 558 -8.00 11.92 2.81
CA ASP A 558 -8.56 10.56 2.96
C ASP A 558 -9.92 10.40 2.26
N GLY A 559 -10.39 11.44 1.56
CA GLY A 559 -11.65 11.44 0.81
C GLY A 559 -12.89 11.39 1.70
N ASN A 560 -12.78 11.81 2.96
CA ASN A 560 -13.90 11.78 3.90
C ASN A 560 -14.90 12.91 3.63
N ALA A 561 -16.18 12.64 3.95
CA ALA A 561 -17.24 13.63 3.81
C ALA A 561 -17.09 14.71 4.86
N MET A 562 -16.97 15.96 4.43
CA MET A 562 -16.76 17.11 5.31
C MET A 562 -18.07 17.84 5.64
N THR A 563 -18.12 18.41 6.85
CA THR A 563 -19.11 19.38 7.28
C THR A 563 -18.46 20.74 7.47
N TYR A 564 -19.21 21.82 7.26
CA TYR A 564 -18.68 23.18 7.32
C TYR A 564 -19.41 24.01 8.38
N ALA A 565 -18.65 24.72 9.20
CA ALA A 565 -19.16 25.72 10.13
C ALA A 565 -18.71 27.12 9.67
N LEU A 566 -19.59 28.10 9.84
CA LEU A 566 -19.37 29.49 9.46
C LEU A 566 -19.51 30.35 10.71
N ASP A 567 -18.54 31.24 10.94
CA ASP A 567 -18.57 32.22 12.02
C ASP A 567 -18.19 33.61 11.48
N ALA A 568 -18.77 34.66 12.07
CA ALA A 568 -18.53 36.05 11.68
C ALA A 568 -18.22 36.90 12.92
N ASN A 569 -17.11 37.62 12.91
CA ASN A 569 -16.70 38.45 14.04
C ASN A 569 -16.21 39.85 13.59
N PRO A 570 -16.87 40.95 14.01
CA PRO A 570 -18.12 41.00 14.78
C PRO A 570 -19.33 40.48 13.99
N VAL A 571 -20.32 39.93 14.70
CA VAL A 571 -21.62 39.52 14.14
C VAL A 571 -22.46 40.75 13.75
N GLY A 572 -23.35 40.60 12.76
CA GLY A 572 -24.33 41.64 12.37
C GLY A 572 -23.91 42.56 11.22
N VAL A 573 -22.66 42.50 10.76
CA VAL A 573 -22.18 43.26 9.58
C VAL A 573 -22.77 42.70 8.29
N VAL A 574 -22.85 41.37 8.19
CA VAL A 574 -23.52 40.64 7.11
C VAL A 574 -24.44 39.58 7.70
N VAL A 575 -25.55 39.31 7.02
CA VAL A 575 -26.38 38.13 7.26
C VAL A 575 -25.86 37.01 6.36
N MET A 576 -25.55 35.87 6.96
CA MET A 576 -25.08 34.68 6.24
C MET A 576 -26.27 33.75 5.99
N ASP A 577 -26.69 33.64 4.73
CA ASP A 577 -27.75 32.71 4.32
C ASP A 577 -27.12 31.52 3.59
N ARG A 578 -27.33 30.31 4.13
CA ARG A 578 -26.72 29.08 3.62
C ARG A 578 -27.78 28.14 3.07
N THR A 579 -27.58 27.69 1.84
CA THR A 579 -28.38 26.63 1.19
C THR A 579 -27.43 25.55 0.67
N GLY A 580 -27.35 24.41 1.37
CA GLY A 580 -26.39 23.35 1.04
C GLY A 580 -24.95 23.81 1.23
N ASN A 581 -24.15 23.78 0.15
CA ASN A 581 -22.77 24.27 0.14
C ASN A 581 -22.63 25.70 -0.37
N GLN A 582 -23.71 26.35 -0.83
CA GLN A 582 -23.66 27.75 -1.21
C GLN A 582 -23.95 28.62 0.03
N VAL A 583 -23.18 29.69 0.19
CA VAL A 583 -23.46 30.73 1.20
C VAL A 583 -23.43 32.10 0.56
N SER A 584 -24.45 32.91 0.84
CA SER A 584 -24.52 34.32 0.48
C SER A 584 -24.33 35.20 1.71
N PHE A 585 -23.56 36.27 1.55
CA PHE A 585 -23.29 37.29 2.56
C PHE A 585 -24.01 38.56 2.18
N ASN A 586 -25.15 38.79 2.82
CA ASN A 586 -26.01 39.95 2.58
C ASN A 586 -25.57 41.12 3.49
N PRO A 587 -25.22 42.30 2.94
CA PRO A 587 -24.88 43.48 3.74
C PRO A 587 -25.99 43.85 4.73
N SER A 588 -25.66 43.95 6.01
CA SER A 588 -26.62 44.25 7.09
C SER A 588 -26.27 45.49 7.90
N ASP A 589 -24.98 45.79 8.08
CA ASP A 589 -24.52 47.01 8.74
C ASP A 589 -23.18 47.48 8.13
N ILE A 590 -22.86 48.77 8.27
CA ILE A 590 -21.64 49.39 7.75
C ILE A 590 -20.51 49.18 8.75
N ASN A 591 -19.73 48.11 8.54
CA ASN A 591 -18.54 47.81 9.31
C ASN A 591 -17.66 46.80 8.55
N THR A 592 -16.58 46.32 9.17
CA THR A 592 -15.78 45.19 8.68
C THR A 592 -15.95 43.99 9.61
N THR A 593 -16.16 42.80 9.05
CA THR A 593 -16.21 41.52 9.78
C THR A 593 -15.22 40.51 9.20
N ILE A 594 -14.67 39.65 10.05
CA ILE A 594 -13.87 38.49 9.66
C ILE A 594 -14.81 37.29 9.60
N ILE A 595 -14.87 36.65 8.43
CA ILE A 595 -15.58 35.38 8.23
C ILE A 595 -14.58 34.25 8.42
N THR A 596 -14.86 33.34 9.34
CA THR A 596 -14.11 32.09 9.53
C THR A 596 -14.93 30.92 9.04
N ILE A 597 -14.34 30.12 8.15
CA ILE A 597 -14.93 28.89 7.64
C ILE A 597 -14.11 27.72 8.16
N THR A 598 -14.76 26.79 8.86
CA THR A 598 -14.12 25.59 9.42
C THR A 598 -14.67 24.35 8.74
N ALA A 599 -13.81 23.53 8.16
CA ALA A 599 -14.14 22.20 7.65
C ALA A 599 -13.82 21.13 8.72
N ASN A 600 -14.72 20.17 8.90
CA ASN A 600 -14.60 19.05 9.83
C ASN A 600 -14.95 17.74 9.11
N ASP A 601 -14.05 16.75 9.19
CA ASP A 601 -14.15 15.46 8.49
C ASP A 601 -15.05 14.41 9.20
N GLY A 602 -15.62 14.75 10.36
CA GLY A 602 -16.40 13.84 11.19
C GLY A 602 -15.59 12.74 11.87
N ARG A 603 -14.26 12.75 11.72
CA ARG A 603 -13.30 11.79 12.27
C ARG A 603 -12.29 12.44 13.22
N GLY A 604 -12.54 13.68 13.62
CA GLY A 604 -11.76 14.42 14.61
C GLY A 604 -10.75 15.39 14.00
N GLY A 605 -10.60 15.42 12.68
CA GLY A 605 -9.80 16.40 11.97
C GLY A 605 -10.61 17.65 11.65
N ASN A 606 -10.01 18.82 11.88
CA ASN A 606 -10.59 20.10 11.48
C ASN A 606 -9.52 21.06 10.95
N THR A 607 -9.93 21.95 10.06
CA THR A 607 -9.09 23.03 9.53
C THR A 607 -9.94 24.25 9.24
N SER A 608 -9.35 25.44 9.30
CA SER A 608 -10.10 26.69 9.08
C SER A 608 -9.38 27.63 8.13
N THR A 609 -10.15 28.42 7.38
CA THR A 609 -9.67 29.58 6.63
C THR A 609 -10.49 30.82 6.99
N ASN A 610 -9.92 32.00 6.84
CA ASN A 610 -10.62 33.26 7.09
C ASN A 610 -10.41 34.30 5.99
N PHE A 611 -11.34 35.24 5.87
CA PHE A 611 -11.26 36.42 5.00
C PHE A 611 -12.11 37.56 5.58
N THR A 612 -11.88 38.80 5.16
CA THR A 612 -12.69 39.94 5.63
C THR A 612 -13.76 40.36 4.61
N ILE A 613 -14.88 40.87 5.12
CA ILE A 613 -15.89 41.59 4.35
C ILE A 613 -16.06 42.98 4.94
N THR A 614 -15.86 44.02 4.14
CA THR A 614 -16.13 45.42 4.49
C THR A 614 -17.38 45.92 3.77
N VAL A 615 -18.35 46.46 4.49
CA VAL A 615 -19.59 47.02 3.93
C VAL A 615 -19.55 48.55 3.95
N ASN A 616 -19.74 49.18 2.80
CA ASN A 616 -19.77 50.64 2.61
C ASN A 616 -21.19 51.18 2.38
N LYS A 617 -21.38 52.50 2.52
CA LYS A 617 -22.65 53.20 2.26
C LYS A 617 -23.09 53.07 0.79
N GLY A 618 -24.40 52.96 0.57
CA GLY A 618 -25.00 52.98 -0.77
C GLY A 618 -25.25 54.39 -1.31
N ASN A 619 -25.51 54.51 -2.62
CA ASN A 619 -25.87 55.78 -3.26
C ASN A 619 -27.39 55.90 -3.52
N GLN A 620 -27.88 57.14 -3.64
CA GLN A 620 -29.29 57.47 -3.91
C GLN A 620 -29.43 58.50 -5.03
N VAL A 621 -30.59 58.49 -5.70
CA VAL A 621 -30.90 59.29 -6.89
C VAL A 621 -32.27 59.96 -6.75
N ILE A 622 -32.34 61.24 -7.13
CA ILE A 622 -33.58 62.04 -7.21
C ILE A 622 -34.10 62.02 -8.65
N THR A 623 -35.40 61.84 -8.83
CA THR A 623 -36.10 62.08 -10.10
C THR A 623 -37.01 63.30 -9.94
N PHE A 624 -36.80 64.37 -10.70
CA PHE A 624 -37.56 65.62 -10.62
C PHE A 624 -38.32 65.90 -11.92
N ASN A 625 -39.66 65.93 -11.88
CA ASN A 625 -40.49 66.05 -13.07
C ASN A 625 -40.29 67.41 -13.79
N PRO A 626 -40.28 67.44 -15.14
CA PRO A 626 -40.15 68.67 -15.91
C PRO A 626 -41.37 69.59 -15.71
N ILE A 627 -41.14 70.90 -15.72
CA ILE A 627 -42.17 71.94 -15.56
C ILE A 627 -42.36 72.64 -16.92
N THR A 628 -43.59 72.71 -17.42
CA THR A 628 -43.90 73.39 -18.68
C THR A 628 -44.06 74.90 -18.50
N THR A 629 -43.98 75.66 -19.60
CA THR A 629 -44.29 77.09 -19.64
C THR A 629 -45.66 77.39 -19.04
N LYS A 630 -45.73 78.47 -18.26
CA LYS A 630 -46.94 78.95 -17.59
C LYS A 630 -47.36 80.32 -18.11
N PHE A 631 -48.61 80.70 -17.88
CA PHE A 631 -49.11 82.03 -18.18
C PHE A 631 -49.23 82.87 -16.90
N VAL A 632 -49.11 84.20 -17.02
CA VAL A 632 -49.14 85.13 -15.88
C VAL A 632 -50.44 85.01 -15.06
N ASP A 633 -51.54 84.58 -15.67
CA ASP A 633 -52.85 84.37 -15.05
C ASP A 633 -53.01 83.01 -14.34
N GLU A 634 -52.03 82.10 -14.39
CA GLU A 634 -52.09 80.77 -13.74
C GLU A 634 -51.65 80.78 -12.26
N THR A 635 -50.97 81.84 -11.80
CA THR A 635 -50.62 82.18 -10.39
C THR A 635 -49.75 81.18 -9.57
N SER A 636 -49.76 79.87 -9.84
CA SER A 636 -48.95 78.87 -9.11
C SER A 636 -48.72 77.54 -9.85
N VAL A 637 -47.75 76.73 -9.38
CA VAL A 637 -47.47 75.35 -9.82
C VAL A 637 -46.95 74.47 -8.67
N THR A 638 -47.36 73.20 -8.61
CA THR A 638 -46.85 72.22 -7.63
C THR A 638 -45.64 71.46 -8.17
N LEU A 639 -44.58 71.35 -7.36
CA LEU A 639 -43.34 70.64 -7.64
C LEU A 639 -43.46 69.18 -7.21
N ILE A 640 -43.05 68.25 -8.09
CA ILE A 640 -43.14 66.81 -7.87
C ILE A 640 -41.78 66.16 -8.15
N ALA A 641 -41.19 65.54 -7.12
CA ALA A 641 -39.95 64.76 -7.21
C ALA A 641 -40.04 63.49 -6.37
N SER A 642 -39.29 62.45 -6.73
CA SER A 642 -39.23 61.15 -6.05
C SER A 642 -37.78 60.67 -5.85
N SER A 643 -37.57 59.75 -4.91
CA SER A 643 -36.26 59.17 -4.60
C SER A 643 -36.30 57.66 -4.63
N ASN A 644 -35.25 57.04 -5.20
CA ASN A 644 -35.11 55.58 -5.25
C ASN A 644 -34.82 54.91 -3.90
N ARG A 645 -34.66 55.69 -2.82
CA ARG A 645 -34.47 55.22 -1.44
C ARG A 645 -35.54 55.72 -0.48
N ASN A 646 -36.61 56.35 -0.98
CA ASN A 646 -37.72 56.90 -0.18
C ASN A 646 -37.31 57.87 0.93
N LEU A 647 -36.10 58.44 0.87
CA LEU A 647 -35.68 59.48 1.81
C LEU A 647 -36.40 60.81 1.48
N PRO A 648 -36.59 61.72 2.45
CA PRO A 648 -37.28 62.99 2.21
C PRO A 648 -36.55 63.86 1.16
N ILE A 649 -37.34 64.57 0.34
CA ILE A 649 -36.84 65.55 -0.64
C ILE A 649 -37.26 66.95 -0.21
N THR A 650 -36.36 67.91 -0.32
CA THR A 650 -36.63 69.33 -0.09
C THR A 650 -36.52 70.11 -1.39
N PHE A 651 -37.36 71.14 -1.54
CA PHE A 651 -37.31 72.06 -2.68
C PHE A 651 -36.76 73.42 -2.25
N SER A 652 -36.00 74.06 -3.13
CA SER A 652 -35.58 75.45 -2.97
C SER A 652 -35.72 76.23 -4.27
N LEU A 653 -36.02 77.53 -4.14
CA LEU A 653 -35.98 78.46 -5.27
C LEU A 653 -34.51 78.80 -5.54
N VAL A 654 -34.05 78.58 -6.77
CA VAL A 654 -32.68 78.90 -7.19
C VAL A 654 -32.64 80.33 -7.75
N SER A 655 -33.60 80.67 -8.63
CA SER A 655 -33.68 82.00 -9.26
C SER A 655 -35.07 82.29 -9.84
N GLY A 656 -35.42 83.56 -10.02
CA GLY A 656 -36.69 84.02 -10.61
C GLY A 656 -37.62 84.70 -9.60
N ASN A 657 -38.60 85.47 -10.09
CA ASN A 657 -39.55 86.19 -9.24
C ASN A 657 -40.74 85.29 -8.89
N ALA A 658 -40.56 84.46 -7.86
CA ALA A 658 -41.55 83.53 -7.36
C ALA A 658 -41.37 83.31 -5.85
N THR A 659 -42.38 82.77 -5.17
CA THR A 659 -42.28 82.36 -3.77
C THR A 659 -42.59 80.88 -3.62
N LEU A 660 -41.76 80.15 -2.88
CA LEU A 660 -41.92 78.73 -2.63
C LEU A 660 -42.46 78.50 -1.21
N SER A 661 -43.57 77.77 -1.10
CA SER A 661 -44.14 77.32 0.18
C SER A 661 -44.39 75.81 0.11
N GLY A 662 -43.64 75.04 0.92
CA GLY A 662 -43.64 73.58 0.83
C GLY A 662 -43.17 73.12 -0.56
N ASN A 663 -44.07 72.49 -1.32
CA ASN A 663 -43.85 72.09 -2.70
C ASN A 663 -44.63 72.93 -3.72
N THR A 664 -45.24 74.05 -3.32
CA THR A 664 -46.02 74.91 -4.23
C THR A 664 -45.29 76.22 -4.48
N LEU A 665 -45.06 76.50 -5.76
CA LEU A 665 -44.34 77.67 -6.26
C LEU A 665 -45.35 78.67 -6.83
N ASN A 666 -45.38 79.90 -6.31
CA ASN A 666 -46.31 80.95 -6.72
C ASN A 666 -45.58 82.04 -7.53
N PHE A 667 -46.23 82.57 -8.57
CA PHE A 667 -45.67 83.58 -9.47
C PHE A 667 -46.78 84.46 -10.06
N ASN A 668 -46.50 85.74 -10.34
CA ASN A 668 -47.51 86.69 -10.86
C ASN A 668 -46.94 87.67 -11.91
N GLN A 669 -45.73 87.40 -12.40
CA GLN A 669 -45.05 88.20 -13.42
C GLN A 669 -44.47 87.27 -14.47
N ASN A 670 -44.34 87.77 -15.70
CA ASN A 670 -43.63 87.05 -16.75
C ASN A 670 -42.13 87.00 -16.45
N GLY A 671 -41.49 85.88 -16.74
CA GLY A 671 -40.07 85.67 -16.42
C GLY A 671 -39.69 84.19 -16.34
N THR A 672 -38.40 83.92 -16.17
CA THR A 672 -37.87 82.55 -16.05
C THR A 672 -37.62 82.20 -14.59
N ILE A 673 -38.06 81.02 -14.16
CA ILE A 673 -37.93 80.51 -12.79
C ILE A 673 -37.17 79.19 -12.80
N THR A 674 -36.21 79.04 -11.87
CA THR A 674 -35.45 77.80 -11.64
C THR A 674 -35.63 77.34 -10.20
N VAL A 675 -35.93 76.05 -10.02
CA VAL A 675 -36.12 75.40 -8.72
C VAL A 675 -35.26 74.14 -8.61
N ARG A 676 -34.82 73.80 -7.39
CA ARG A 676 -33.95 72.66 -7.10
C ARG A 676 -34.64 71.68 -6.17
N ALA A 677 -34.54 70.39 -6.47
CA ALA A 677 -34.83 69.29 -5.56
C ALA A 677 -33.52 68.75 -4.94
N SER A 678 -33.47 68.63 -3.62
CA SER A 678 -32.30 68.12 -2.87
C SER A 678 -32.69 67.04 -1.87
N GLN A 679 -31.77 66.12 -1.60
CA GLN A 679 -31.98 65.02 -0.67
C GLN A 679 -30.69 64.71 0.11
N THR A 680 -30.77 64.81 1.43
CA THR A 680 -29.64 64.51 2.32
C THR A 680 -29.42 63.00 2.46
N GLY A 681 -28.19 62.61 2.79
CA GLY A 681 -27.85 61.23 3.14
C GLY A 681 -28.36 60.84 4.53
N ASN A 682 -28.08 59.60 4.93
CA ASN A 682 -28.29 59.11 6.28
C ASN A 682 -27.12 58.20 6.72
N TYR A 683 -27.35 57.37 7.74
CA TYR A 683 -26.36 56.40 8.19
C TYR A 683 -25.99 55.39 7.08
N TYR A 684 -26.95 54.90 6.30
CA TYR A 684 -26.77 53.86 5.29
C TYR A 684 -26.47 54.34 3.87
N PHE A 685 -26.89 55.56 3.53
CA PHE A 685 -26.81 56.10 2.17
C PHE A 685 -26.09 57.47 2.13
N ASN A 686 -25.26 57.67 1.11
CA ASN A 686 -24.64 58.97 0.81
C ASN A 686 -25.70 59.98 0.34
N PRO A 687 -25.51 61.31 0.48
CA PRO A 687 -26.42 62.32 -0.07
C PRO A 687 -26.64 62.15 -1.59
N ALA A 688 -27.86 62.43 -2.08
CA ALA A 688 -28.13 62.39 -3.52
C ALA A 688 -27.60 63.67 -4.20
N ILE A 689 -27.25 63.57 -5.48
CA ILE A 689 -26.94 64.74 -6.30
C ILE A 689 -28.23 65.52 -6.54
N SER A 690 -28.24 66.83 -6.23
CA SER A 690 -29.40 67.71 -6.44
C SER A 690 -29.76 67.86 -7.92
N VAL A 691 -31.05 67.98 -8.23
CA VAL A 691 -31.58 68.14 -9.60
C VAL A 691 -32.35 69.46 -9.71
N GLU A 692 -32.18 70.20 -10.82
CA GLU A 692 -32.83 71.49 -11.07
C GLU A 692 -33.81 71.43 -12.26
N GLN A 693 -34.86 72.25 -12.22
CA GLN A 693 -35.82 72.44 -13.31
C GLN A 693 -36.04 73.95 -13.57
N THR A 694 -36.07 74.33 -14.84
CA THR A 694 -36.24 75.73 -15.28
C THR A 694 -37.42 75.84 -16.26
N PHE A 695 -38.30 76.84 -16.05
CA PHE A 695 -39.44 77.12 -16.93
C PHE A 695 -39.74 78.62 -17.02
N SER A 696 -40.54 79.03 -18.01
CA SER A 696 -40.92 80.45 -18.24
C SER A 696 -42.40 80.72 -17.96
N VAL A 697 -42.70 81.94 -17.55
CA VAL A 697 -44.05 82.51 -17.40
C VAL A 697 -44.25 83.61 -18.46
N ILE A 698 -45.33 83.58 -19.27
CA ILE A 698 -45.53 84.49 -20.44
C ILE A 698 -46.95 85.12 -20.52
N LYS A 699 -47.12 86.18 -21.34
CA LYS A 699 -48.42 86.83 -21.70
C LYS A 699 -49.11 86.14 -22.90
N ARG A 700 -50.40 86.41 -23.14
CA ARG A 700 -51.20 85.94 -24.31
C ARG A 700 -51.17 86.93 -25.49
N ASP A 701 -51.56 86.52 -26.69
CA ASP A 701 -51.61 87.36 -27.93
C ASP A 701 -53.05 87.81 -28.31
N GLN A 702 -53.20 88.85 -29.16
CA GLN A 702 -54.50 89.40 -29.64
C GLN A 702 -54.45 90.02 -31.08
N THR A 703 -55.60 90.27 -31.74
CA THR A 703 -55.71 90.78 -33.14
C THR A 703 -56.81 91.87 -33.37
N ILE A 704 -56.80 92.58 -34.52
CA ILE A 704 -57.75 93.66 -34.95
C ILE A 704 -58.54 93.25 -36.23
N ASN A 705 -59.78 93.73 -36.41
CA ASN A 705 -60.58 93.64 -37.65
C ASN A 705 -60.99 95.02 -38.20
N PHE A 706 -60.69 95.37 -39.48
CA PHE A 706 -60.98 96.67 -40.14
C PHE A 706 -61.21 96.49 -41.68
N GLU A 707 -62.39 96.82 -42.22
CA GLU A 707 -62.80 96.51 -43.63
C GLU A 707 -62.33 97.55 -44.69
N GLN A 708 -62.38 97.20 -45.99
CA GLN A 708 -61.92 98.05 -47.10
C GLN A 708 -62.89 99.21 -47.40
N ILE A 709 -62.33 100.39 -47.67
CA ILE A 709 -63.08 101.61 -48.01
C ILE A 709 -63.18 101.72 -49.54
N GLU A 710 -64.39 101.97 -50.05
CA GLU A 710 -64.66 102.15 -51.49
C GLU A 710 -64.26 103.55 -52.00
N ASP A 711 -63.90 103.63 -53.29
CA ASP A 711 -63.61 104.89 -53.99
C ASP A 711 -64.81 105.87 -53.93
N LYS A 712 -64.53 107.17 -53.90
CA LYS A 712 -65.52 108.24 -53.73
C LYS A 712 -65.46 109.26 -54.87
N ILE A 713 -66.60 109.81 -55.27
CA ILE A 713 -66.64 111.04 -56.09
C ILE A 713 -66.46 112.25 -55.17
N ILE A 714 -65.71 113.28 -55.59
CA ILE A 714 -65.42 114.48 -54.77
C ILE A 714 -66.67 115.23 -54.25
N THR A 715 -67.83 115.03 -54.88
CA THR A 715 -69.11 115.62 -54.46
C THR A 715 -69.91 114.72 -53.51
N GLU A 716 -69.40 113.54 -53.14
CA GLU A 716 -70.00 112.71 -52.10
C GLU A 716 -69.78 113.36 -50.72
N GLY A 717 -70.75 113.18 -49.81
CA GLY A 717 -70.66 113.67 -48.44
C GLY A 717 -69.72 112.84 -47.55
N ASN A 718 -69.61 113.24 -46.28
CA ASN A 718 -68.77 112.60 -45.26
C ASN A 718 -69.27 111.19 -44.87
N PHE A 719 -68.40 110.33 -44.31
CA PHE A 719 -68.72 108.96 -43.84
C PHE A 719 -67.90 108.52 -42.60
N ASP A 720 -68.35 107.49 -41.86
CA ASP A 720 -67.69 106.99 -40.63
C ASP A 720 -66.93 105.65 -40.81
N LEU A 721 -65.94 105.37 -39.96
CA LEU A 721 -65.11 104.15 -39.91
C LEU A 721 -65.56 103.14 -38.84
N GLN A 722 -65.27 101.84 -39.02
CA GLN A 722 -65.59 100.78 -38.03
C GLN A 722 -64.48 99.71 -37.90
N ALA A 723 -64.09 99.33 -36.66
CA ALA A 723 -63.09 98.28 -36.35
C ALA A 723 -63.22 97.65 -34.93
N THR A 724 -62.76 96.40 -34.72
CA THR A 724 -62.83 95.66 -33.41
C THR A 724 -61.54 94.87 -33.06
N SER A 725 -61.36 94.39 -31.81
CA SER A 725 -60.22 93.54 -31.38
C SER A 725 -60.61 92.26 -30.60
N THR A 726 -59.80 91.18 -30.66
CA THR A 726 -60.11 89.87 -30.02
C THR A 726 -59.97 89.84 -28.50
N SER A 727 -59.33 90.85 -27.91
CA SER A 727 -59.24 91.04 -26.46
C SER A 727 -60.36 91.92 -25.92
N GLU A 728 -61.27 92.38 -26.79
CA GLU A 728 -62.29 93.39 -26.51
C GLU A 728 -61.73 94.77 -26.09
N LEU A 729 -60.42 94.99 -26.28
CA LEU A 729 -59.80 96.29 -26.03
C LEU A 729 -60.16 97.31 -27.15
N PRO A 730 -60.37 98.61 -26.85
CA PRO A 730 -60.82 99.64 -27.82
C PRO A 730 -59.82 99.99 -28.94
N VAL A 731 -60.25 99.98 -30.21
CA VAL A 731 -59.42 100.29 -31.40
C VAL A 731 -59.39 101.80 -31.68
N THR A 732 -58.27 102.31 -32.20
CA THR A 732 -58.07 103.75 -32.52
C THR A 732 -57.74 103.96 -34.01
N PHE A 733 -58.18 105.07 -34.61
CA PHE A 733 -57.96 105.41 -36.03
C PHE A 733 -57.02 106.59 -36.26
N GLU A 734 -56.29 106.58 -37.37
CA GLU A 734 -55.37 107.63 -37.79
C GLU A 734 -55.45 107.85 -39.31
N LEU A 735 -55.50 109.11 -39.76
CA LEU A 735 -55.34 109.46 -41.17
C LEU A 735 -53.85 109.41 -41.51
N VAL A 736 -53.46 108.41 -42.30
CA VAL A 736 -52.06 108.18 -42.68
C VAL A 736 -51.65 109.14 -43.79
N SER A 737 -52.47 109.30 -44.83
CA SER A 737 -52.17 110.19 -45.96
C SER A 737 -53.41 110.54 -46.80
N GLY A 738 -53.31 111.60 -47.62
CA GLY A 738 -54.31 111.99 -48.61
C GLY A 738 -55.10 113.26 -48.29
N ASN A 739 -55.84 113.75 -49.27
CA ASN A 739 -56.61 114.99 -49.16
C ASN A 739 -58.00 114.75 -48.57
N ALA A 740 -58.03 114.22 -47.36
CA ALA A 740 -59.22 114.10 -46.52
C ALA A 740 -58.95 114.65 -45.12
N THR A 741 -59.99 114.88 -44.34
CA THR A 741 -59.87 115.20 -42.91
C THR A 741 -60.55 114.11 -42.11
N LEU A 742 -59.87 113.57 -41.09
CA LEU A 742 -60.41 112.59 -40.14
C LEU A 742 -60.64 113.25 -38.78
N SER A 743 -61.86 113.20 -38.27
CA SER A 743 -62.22 113.65 -36.93
C SER A 743 -62.92 112.53 -36.19
N GLY A 744 -62.18 111.89 -35.27
CA GLY A 744 -62.64 110.65 -34.62
C GLY A 744 -62.75 109.53 -35.66
N GLU A 745 -63.98 109.13 -35.96
CA GLU A 745 -64.30 108.11 -36.97
C GLU A 745 -64.78 108.72 -38.29
N ASN A 746 -65.05 110.03 -38.35
CA ASN A 746 -65.68 110.67 -39.50
C ASN A 746 -64.66 111.23 -40.52
N VAL A 747 -64.82 110.87 -41.80
CA VAL A 747 -63.96 111.24 -42.93
C VAL A 747 -64.66 112.28 -43.83
N THR A 748 -63.98 113.41 -44.10
CA THR A 748 -64.39 114.48 -45.03
C THR A 748 -63.51 114.48 -46.28
N LEU A 749 -64.10 114.55 -47.49
CA LEU A 749 -63.38 114.51 -48.77
C LEU A 749 -63.00 115.94 -49.23
N ASN A 750 -61.71 116.26 -49.35
CA ASN A 750 -61.27 117.65 -49.61
C ASN A 750 -60.79 117.89 -51.05
N ALA A 751 -60.05 116.95 -51.64
CA ALA A 751 -59.57 117.06 -53.02
C ALA A 751 -59.35 115.69 -53.67
N LEU A 752 -59.19 115.69 -54.99
CA LEU A 752 -58.91 114.47 -55.76
C LEU A 752 -57.59 113.83 -55.31
N GLY A 753 -57.53 112.50 -55.35
CA GLY A 753 -56.34 111.74 -54.94
C GLY A 753 -56.67 110.55 -54.05
N PHE A 754 -55.64 109.79 -53.67
CA PHE A 754 -55.76 108.66 -52.75
C PHE A 754 -55.75 109.13 -51.29
N VAL A 755 -56.49 108.42 -50.44
CA VAL A 755 -56.58 108.61 -48.99
C VAL A 755 -56.37 107.29 -48.28
N THR A 756 -55.51 107.26 -47.24
CA THR A 756 -55.18 106.06 -46.45
C THR A 756 -55.45 106.26 -44.96
N ILE A 757 -56.07 105.27 -44.29
CA ILE A 757 -56.44 105.31 -42.87
C ILE A 757 -55.96 104.03 -42.14
N LYS A 758 -55.49 104.15 -40.89
CA LYS A 758 -54.94 103.06 -40.05
C LYS A 758 -55.78 102.81 -38.78
N ALA A 759 -55.91 101.55 -38.36
CA ALA A 759 -56.54 101.10 -37.11
C ALA A 759 -55.52 100.38 -36.17
N SER A 760 -55.46 100.70 -34.87
CA SER A 760 -54.45 100.17 -33.91
C SER A 760 -55.00 99.77 -32.51
N GLN A 761 -54.37 98.78 -31.85
CA GLN A 761 -54.65 98.31 -30.46
C GLN A 761 -53.34 97.93 -29.70
N ALA A 762 -53.12 98.51 -28.51
CA ALA A 762 -51.88 98.46 -27.73
C ALA A 762 -51.75 97.32 -26.68
N GLY A 763 -52.82 96.61 -26.32
CA GLY A 763 -52.77 95.50 -25.32
C GLY A 763 -52.64 95.90 -23.85
N ASN A 764 -52.31 94.94 -22.95
CA ASN A 764 -52.27 95.15 -21.49
C ASN A 764 -51.30 94.21 -20.71
N ASN A 765 -51.53 94.02 -19.40
CA ASN A 765 -50.70 93.15 -18.54
C ASN A 765 -50.89 91.64 -18.79
N ILE A 766 -51.97 91.24 -19.45
CA ILE A 766 -52.30 89.85 -19.79
C ILE A 766 -52.05 89.58 -21.27
N TYR A 767 -52.34 90.55 -22.14
CA TYR A 767 -52.25 90.42 -23.60
C TYR A 767 -51.18 91.33 -24.21
N ASN A 768 -50.44 90.83 -25.20
CA ASN A 768 -49.50 91.59 -26.03
C ASN A 768 -50.25 92.55 -26.98
N PRO A 769 -49.62 93.64 -27.50
CA PRO A 769 -50.23 94.54 -28.49
C PRO A 769 -50.70 93.82 -29.77
N ALA A 770 -51.74 94.33 -30.44
CA ALA A 770 -52.22 93.79 -31.71
C ALA A 770 -51.50 94.43 -32.91
N THR A 771 -51.43 93.73 -34.04
CA THR A 771 -50.85 94.28 -35.28
C THR A 771 -51.82 95.30 -35.94
N PRO A 772 -51.41 96.55 -36.25
CA PRO A 772 -52.26 97.55 -36.92
C PRO A 772 -52.67 97.22 -38.36
N ILE A 773 -53.79 97.77 -38.84
CA ILE A 773 -54.34 97.55 -40.20
C ILE A 773 -54.58 98.88 -40.94
N GLU A 774 -54.20 99.00 -42.22
CA GLU A 774 -54.41 100.20 -43.07
C GLU A 774 -55.34 99.96 -44.28
N ARG A 775 -56.06 100.98 -44.75
CA ARG A 775 -57.02 100.97 -45.88
C ARG A 775 -56.91 102.22 -46.75
N THR A 776 -56.92 102.06 -48.08
CA THR A 776 -56.75 103.16 -49.06
C THR A 776 -57.89 103.22 -50.08
N PHE A 777 -58.39 104.41 -50.43
CA PHE A 777 -59.42 104.65 -51.46
C PHE A 777 -59.12 105.91 -52.29
N TYR A 778 -59.67 106.04 -53.50
CA TYR A 778 -59.45 107.16 -54.42
C TYR A 778 -60.64 108.13 -54.47
N ILE A 779 -60.34 109.43 -54.54
CA ILE A 779 -61.31 110.51 -54.74
C ILE A 779 -61.25 111.01 -56.20
N ALA A 780 -62.34 110.83 -56.96
CA ALA A 780 -62.39 111.09 -58.41
C ALA A 780 -63.23 112.32 -58.83
N PRO A 781 -62.96 112.92 -60.01
CA PRO A 781 -63.75 114.05 -60.52
C PRO A 781 -65.16 113.64 -60.96
N LYS A 782 -66.07 114.61 -61.05
CA LYS A 782 -67.49 114.37 -61.39
C LYS A 782 -67.69 113.93 -62.84
N ASP A 783 -67.15 114.67 -63.80
CA ASP A 783 -67.38 114.43 -65.24
C ASP A 783 -66.30 113.54 -65.86
N LEU A 784 -66.65 112.78 -66.91
CA LEU A 784 -65.70 111.96 -67.65
C LEU A 784 -64.71 112.81 -68.44
N GLN A 785 -63.42 112.63 -68.17
CA GLN A 785 -62.32 113.34 -68.79
C GLN A 785 -61.33 112.37 -69.42
N LEU A 786 -60.93 112.69 -70.65
CA LEU A 786 -59.86 112.00 -71.36
C LEU A 786 -58.63 112.91 -71.43
N GLN A 787 -57.49 112.38 -71.01
CA GLN A 787 -56.19 113.01 -71.20
C GLN A 787 -55.27 112.01 -71.89
N ILE A 788 -54.71 112.41 -73.04
CA ILE A 788 -53.71 111.64 -73.76
C ILE A 788 -52.41 112.44 -73.76
N SER A 789 -51.36 111.90 -73.14
CA SER A 789 -50.07 112.59 -73.00
C SER A 789 -48.87 111.64 -73.02
N PRO A 790 -47.71 112.04 -73.53
CA PRO A 790 -47.40 113.34 -74.16
C PRO A 790 -47.89 113.46 -75.61
N ASN A 791 -48.01 114.70 -76.12
CA ASN A 791 -48.29 114.99 -77.55
C ASN A 791 -47.54 116.27 -77.97
N PRO A 792 -46.54 116.22 -78.90
CA PRO A 792 -46.08 115.04 -79.64
C PRO A 792 -45.43 113.99 -78.73
N PHE A 793 -45.51 112.71 -79.11
CA PHE A 793 -44.92 111.58 -78.38
C PHE A 793 -43.72 111.02 -79.13
N ARG A 794 -42.84 110.30 -78.43
CA ARG A 794 -41.73 109.55 -79.04
C ARG A 794 -42.08 108.08 -79.20
N ASP A 795 -42.19 107.38 -78.07
CA ASP A 795 -42.36 105.93 -78.06
C ASP A 795 -43.74 105.51 -77.57
N LYS A 796 -44.21 106.15 -76.49
CA LYS A 796 -45.45 105.81 -75.82
C LYS A 796 -46.30 107.03 -75.49
N VAL A 797 -47.59 106.77 -75.31
CA VAL A 797 -48.57 107.74 -74.86
C VAL A 797 -49.47 107.12 -73.81
N GLU A 798 -49.68 107.80 -72.68
CA GLU A 798 -50.62 107.37 -71.64
C GLU A 798 -51.99 107.99 -71.93
N LEU A 799 -52.99 107.13 -71.91
CA LEU A 799 -54.39 107.47 -71.95
C LEU A 799 -54.95 107.37 -70.53
N THR A 800 -55.21 108.53 -69.91
CA THR A 800 -55.94 108.61 -68.64
C THR A 800 -57.39 108.91 -68.92
N LEU A 801 -58.27 108.03 -68.46
CA LEU A 801 -59.72 108.18 -68.46
C LEU A 801 -60.21 108.20 -67.02
N GLN A 802 -60.60 109.37 -66.53
CA GLN A 802 -61.03 109.58 -65.15
C GLN A 802 -62.41 110.21 -65.09
N GLY A 803 -63.15 109.96 -64.02
CA GLY A 803 -64.50 110.48 -63.78
C GLY A 803 -65.57 109.40 -63.70
N ARG A 804 -66.81 109.82 -63.47
CA ARG A 804 -67.93 108.96 -63.02
C ARG A 804 -68.36 107.85 -63.96
N TYR A 805 -67.97 107.89 -65.22
CA TYR A 805 -68.33 106.84 -66.16
C TYR A 805 -67.62 105.53 -65.82
N LEU A 806 -68.41 104.50 -65.53
CA LEU A 806 -68.00 103.10 -65.50
C LEU A 806 -68.82 102.39 -66.59
N GLY A 807 -68.17 101.54 -67.37
CA GLY A 807 -68.80 100.88 -68.51
C GLY A 807 -67.88 100.72 -69.72
N SER A 808 -68.48 100.33 -70.85
CA SER A 808 -67.76 99.96 -72.06
C SER A 808 -67.07 101.15 -72.72
N VAL A 809 -65.77 101.02 -72.93
CA VAL A 809 -64.91 101.99 -73.60
C VAL A 809 -64.28 101.31 -74.80
N GLU A 810 -64.58 101.80 -76.00
CA GLU A 810 -63.92 101.39 -77.24
C GLU A 810 -62.85 102.42 -77.60
N ILE A 811 -61.65 101.95 -77.92
CA ILE A 811 -60.51 102.76 -78.32
C ILE A 811 -60.08 102.28 -79.70
N MET A 812 -60.11 103.21 -80.65
CA MET A 812 -59.59 102.99 -81.99
C MET A 812 -58.48 104.00 -82.26
N ILE A 813 -57.37 103.52 -82.79
CA ILE A 813 -56.22 104.33 -83.17
C ILE A 813 -56.04 104.16 -84.67
N TYR A 814 -56.02 105.27 -85.39
CA TYR A 814 -55.85 105.31 -86.84
C TYR A 814 -54.48 105.87 -87.20
N ASP A 815 -53.85 105.35 -88.27
CA ASP A 815 -52.63 105.92 -88.88
C ASP A 815 -52.96 107.10 -89.81
N ALA A 816 -51.92 107.74 -90.36
CA ALA A 816 -52.05 108.96 -91.16
C ALA A 816 -52.84 108.78 -92.47
N ILE A 817 -52.95 107.56 -93.00
CA ILE A 817 -53.74 107.26 -94.20
C ILE A 817 -55.11 106.63 -93.87
N GLY A 818 -55.49 106.62 -92.59
CA GLY A 818 -56.81 106.22 -92.11
C GLY A 818 -56.99 104.74 -91.79
N ARG A 819 -55.91 103.94 -91.78
CA ARG A 819 -55.98 102.52 -91.40
C ARG A 819 -56.01 102.38 -89.88
N VAL A 820 -56.81 101.45 -89.37
CA VAL A 820 -56.88 101.16 -87.94
C VAL A 820 -55.60 100.41 -87.52
N VAL A 821 -54.81 101.05 -86.66
CA VAL A 821 -53.57 100.50 -86.07
C VAL A 821 -53.90 99.66 -84.83
N LEU A 822 -54.88 100.11 -84.05
CA LEU A 822 -55.31 99.41 -82.86
C LEU A 822 -56.80 99.64 -82.64
N LYS A 823 -57.51 98.57 -82.32
CA LYS A 823 -58.89 98.62 -81.87
C LYS A 823 -58.99 97.77 -80.60
N ASN A 824 -59.45 98.36 -79.50
CA ASN A 824 -59.55 97.71 -78.21
C ASN A 824 -60.80 98.18 -77.46
N THR A 825 -61.60 97.25 -76.98
CA THR A 825 -62.79 97.55 -76.17
C THR A 825 -62.62 96.94 -74.78
N PHE A 826 -62.93 97.69 -73.71
CA PHE A 826 -62.83 97.21 -72.33
C PHE A 826 -63.88 97.85 -71.41
N GLU A 827 -64.17 97.21 -70.29
CA GLU A 827 -65.04 97.77 -69.24
C GLU A 827 -64.20 98.55 -68.21
N LYS A 828 -64.53 99.82 -68.02
CA LYS A 828 -63.94 100.65 -66.96
C LYS A 828 -64.70 100.42 -65.65
N ASN A 829 -64.05 99.81 -64.66
CA ASN A 829 -64.65 99.47 -63.35
C ASN A 829 -64.19 100.36 -62.18
N THR A 830 -63.20 101.22 -62.41
CA THR A 830 -62.68 102.16 -61.41
C THR A 830 -62.88 103.59 -61.89
N LEU A 831 -63.03 104.53 -60.95
CA LEU A 831 -63.27 105.93 -61.31
C LEU A 831 -62.05 106.60 -61.97
N LEU A 832 -60.86 106.03 -61.77
CA LEU A 832 -59.63 106.36 -62.50
C LEU A 832 -59.15 105.13 -63.27
N TRP A 833 -58.97 105.28 -64.57
CA TRP A 833 -58.36 104.27 -65.41
C TRP A 833 -57.25 104.89 -66.26
N LYS A 834 -56.14 104.18 -66.40
CA LYS A 834 -54.98 104.63 -67.16
C LYS A 834 -54.44 103.47 -68.01
N LYS A 835 -54.01 103.76 -69.24
CA LYS A 835 -53.32 102.78 -70.08
C LYS A 835 -52.32 103.43 -71.00
N GLU A 836 -51.13 102.88 -71.04
CA GLU A 836 -50.10 103.27 -72.00
C GLU A 836 -50.27 102.51 -73.32
N TYR A 837 -50.04 103.23 -74.42
CA TYR A 837 -50.04 102.71 -75.78
C TYR A 837 -48.69 103.00 -76.43
N ILE A 838 -48.17 102.02 -77.18
CA ILE A 838 -46.92 102.10 -77.94
C ILE A 838 -47.28 102.01 -79.42
N LEU A 839 -46.85 102.99 -80.22
CA LEU A 839 -47.21 103.09 -81.65
C LEU A 839 -45.94 103.08 -82.52
N ASN A 840 -45.74 101.99 -83.26
CA ASN A 840 -44.47 101.64 -83.93
C ASN A 840 -44.40 101.96 -85.44
N GLY A 841 -45.04 103.03 -85.93
CA GLY A 841 -44.86 103.50 -87.32
C GLY A 841 -43.56 104.27 -87.55
N GLU A 842 -43.27 104.59 -88.82
CA GLU A 842 -42.06 105.29 -89.28
C GLU A 842 -41.92 106.71 -88.69
N ALA A 843 -40.72 107.28 -88.78
CA ALA A 843 -40.44 108.63 -88.29
C ALA A 843 -41.24 109.68 -89.10
N LYS A 844 -41.98 110.55 -88.39
CA LYS A 844 -42.99 111.53 -88.89
C LYS A 844 -44.35 110.96 -89.32
N ASP A 845 -44.91 110.07 -88.51
CA ASP A 845 -46.29 109.58 -88.67
C ASP A 845 -47.30 110.29 -87.74
N MET A 846 -48.55 110.44 -88.20
CA MET A 846 -49.66 111.02 -87.44
C MET A 846 -50.64 109.93 -87.02
N TYR A 847 -51.15 109.99 -85.78
CA TYR A 847 -52.18 109.07 -85.29
C TYR A 847 -53.42 109.82 -84.81
N ILE A 848 -54.59 109.22 -84.98
CA ILE A 848 -55.85 109.71 -84.41
C ILE A 848 -56.36 108.70 -83.40
N PHE A 849 -56.43 109.09 -82.13
CA PHE A 849 -57.10 108.33 -81.09
C PHE A 849 -58.58 108.71 -81.09
N LYS A 850 -59.42 107.70 -81.23
CA LYS A 850 -60.86 107.78 -81.10
C LYS A 850 -61.28 106.92 -79.92
N VAL A 851 -61.65 107.55 -78.82
CA VAL A 851 -62.15 106.89 -77.61
C VAL A 851 -63.65 107.10 -77.57
N ILE A 852 -64.40 106.02 -77.68
CA ILE A 852 -65.86 106.03 -77.69
C ILE A 852 -66.31 105.41 -76.38
N THR A 853 -67.03 106.19 -75.59
CA THR A 853 -67.89 105.67 -74.53
C THR A 853 -69.34 105.86 -74.95
N GLN A 854 -70.28 105.27 -74.20
CA GLN A 854 -71.70 105.53 -74.45
C GLN A 854 -72.09 107.00 -74.24
N GLU A 855 -71.37 107.72 -73.37
CA GLU A 855 -71.66 109.12 -73.04
C GLU A 855 -70.99 110.10 -74.00
N LYS A 856 -69.75 109.82 -74.40
CA LYS A 856 -68.92 110.80 -75.07
C LYS A 856 -67.92 110.11 -75.98
N GLU A 857 -67.87 110.60 -77.21
CA GLU A 857 -66.80 110.29 -78.15
C GLU A 857 -65.74 111.38 -78.04
N PHE A 858 -64.49 110.94 -77.88
CA PHE A 858 -63.32 111.79 -77.94
C PHE A 858 -62.52 111.43 -79.18
N THR A 859 -62.16 112.42 -79.98
CA THR A 859 -61.22 112.24 -81.09
C THR A 859 -60.06 113.20 -80.88
N GLN A 860 -58.85 112.67 -80.77
CA GLN A 860 -57.65 113.47 -80.54
C GLN A 860 -56.52 113.04 -81.49
N LYS A 861 -56.00 114.02 -82.21
CA LYS A 861 -54.80 113.86 -83.04
C LYS A 861 -53.56 113.89 -82.15
N ILE A 862 -52.71 112.88 -82.29
CA ILE A 862 -51.42 112.78 -81.64
C ILE A 862 -50.33 112.66 -82.72
N VAL A 863 -49.22 113.39 -82.56
CA VAL A 863 -48.13 113.42 -83.54
C VAL A 863 -46.92 112.66 -83.01
N LYS A 864 -46.33 111.76 -83.81
CA LYS A 864 -45.06 111.11 -83.48
C LYS A 864 -43.90 112.01 -83.92
N GLN A 865 -42.99 112.29 -82.99
CA GLN A 865 -41.90 113.23 -83.18
C GLN A 865 -40.78 112.70 -84.08
#